data_AF-A0A497NGR2-F1
#
_entry.id   AF-A0A497NGR2-F1
#
_cell.length_a   1.000
_cell.length_b   1.000
_cell.length_c   1.000
_cell.angle_alpha   90.00
_cell.angle_beta   90.00
_cell.angle_gamma   90.00
#
_symmetry.space_group_name_H-M   'P 1'
#
loop_
_entity.id
_entity.type
_entity.pdbx_description
1 polymer ?
#
loop_
_entity_poly.entity_id
_entity_poly.type
_entity_poly.pdbx_seq_one_letter_code
_entity_poly.pdbx_strand_id
1 'polypeptide(L)'
;SYKNETLAWVARAAKLFKVFHVHSWYDVKDNLSFAQVKIYDLDHTDPTSEASLIQACVTAEDGQCRYTREIYPPEEGQTGGKFQDNNLVPIPLQIFNLGNQTVYHGGIVSPATSGGAIGAPKLNATVRVWWETVIVNQTIYYGWEYNGTGRWRDPGALGKNASQFVGPLSMAMNNTVTVSATRTGIWVDSPVTANFTAVANVINATVFYAKFCVQDADMKIQHPEVGDKLVEAPVSINLKTSGDRAYYLTKNLLTTDNGGCTNEPHKYRGYLSDYRTFARFPNATMGDWVWRGKDAWISSFREKFGDHVWLNVSLAYLPGDADNYRDIPEGPNLKDVESPRWIGSEDVEESDYFNGNWSMLVVDVSYANTLTLDDDKEYDGFDVVVKWKGGARNNYPGVEKIVDVLRVENPYSISIIEDTWIDASVERDYNKIWVSVDECEKLELRGGLPGGTEGTVDTVPDFKGTLEILNYSEIVIKYDGESWPLDINVSRTGGDNLTVNIIETATVPDYYRKANKTIVDETSDFALKIHDGFEAASFSFLGEAGWVDVNADGEIDYTSVSDIVFYASPVAEIEIWPAQPGTEEVRILITLLHGAVGIFAPGSTAFIDAPAVLLVQGPVSALSITPLNKSVIPLTDYDKDEGRLIPAILGNDEYEFGGYDDFAIYREGYVFVTANVHDIDFYVTDNLGNPLPSGDTEVFLILPNGEEVARTPAPPELADQLIGSLAWSYKWFGEGHVVYFQLPGAEGPYGIRVLYHGSEVYYERDEIDILYETEFIEIVVRVFKVKLIFEDCKGNLIPNLWFEFTLPNGHRDWDHTTDEGEYDFPYLAGGTLTIHHAWWKGVKVPLMEARDATGEEIPLTNGELVLDIEEGIDAPITIKIPIKDLIFYTTNFQGDYKIPRLNITLTWIGTYKPWTDEKIYFLETLDPTGDEEAEHFNTSITIHPLWFRYEIDTFFHKIADDSPMEALSEYEAKYIFYQMPPAIYNIT
;
A
#
# COMPACT_ATOMS: atom_id res chain seq x y z
N SER A 1 29.90 -30.01 -43.88
CA SER A 1 29.39 -31.39 -44.06
C SER A 1 29.58 -32.19 -42.77
N TYR A 2 28.58 -32.20 -41.88
CA TYR A 2 28.62 -32.93 -40.60
C TYR A 2 27.35 -33.78 -40.32
N LYS A 3 26.37 -33.84 -41.25
CA LYS A 3 25.03 -34.41 -41.02
C LYS A 3 24.85 -35.88 -41.46
N ASN A 4 25.63 -36.85 -40.96
CA ASN A 4 25.23 -38.26 -41.13
C ASN A 4 25.75 -39.16 -39.99
N GLU A 5 24.82 -39.69 -39.20
CA GLU A 5 25.06 -40.18 -37.83
C GLU A 5 25.25 -41.70 -37.72
N THR A 6 25.23 -42.45 -38.82
CA THR A 6 25.31 -43.92 -38.78
C THR A 6 26.73 -44.49 -38.71
N LEU A 7 27.79 -43.67 -38.61
CA LEU A 7 29.19 -44.13 -38.63
C LEU A 7 30.10 -43.34 -37.68
N ALA A 8 29.79 -43.28 -36.39
CA ALA A 8 30.68 -42.69 -35.38
C ALA A 8 32.08 -43.33 -35.36
N TRP A 9 32.22 -44.60 -35.77
CA TRP A 9 33.51 -45.31 -35.80
C TRP A 9 34.36 -45.07 -37.07
N VAL A 10 33.86 -44.27 -38.03
CA VAL A 10 34.62 -43.85 -39.24
C VAL A 10 34.92 -42.34 -39.22
N ALA A 11 34.44 -41.60 -38.21
CA ALA A 11 34.64 -40.17 -38.08
C ALA A 11 36.07 -39.85 -37.63
N ARG A 12 36.86 -39.29 -38.55
CA ARG A 12 38.04 -38.48 -38.25
C ARG A 12 37.59 -37.19 -37.54
N ALA A 13 37.06 -37.27 -36.32
CA ALA A 13 36.59 -36.11 -35.55
C ALA A 13 36.97 -36.28 -34.08
N ALA A 14 37.67 -35.28 -33.52
CA ALA A 14 37.88 -35.19 -32.09
C ALA A 14 36.73 -34.38 -31.48
N LYS A 15 36.11 -34.87 -30.40
CA LYS A 15 35.15 -34.11 -29.59
C LYS A 15 35.71 -33.99 -28.17
N LEU A 16 35.49 -32.85 -27.54
CA LEU A 16 35.58 -32.74 -26.08
C LEU A 16 34.17 -32.68 -25.50
N PHE A 17 34.02 -33.15 -24.27
CA PHE A 17 32.78 -33.10 -23.51
C PHE A 17 32.97 -32.10 -22.38
N LYS A 18 32.09 -31.09 -22.32
CA LYS A 18 32.23 -29.99 -21.37
C LYS A 18 31.01 -29.84 -20.49
N VAL A 19 31.24 -29.56 -19.22
CA VAL A 19 30.20 -29.04 -18.32
C VAL A 19 30.32 -27.52 -18.34
N PHE A 20 29.22 -26.84 -18.63
CA PHE A 20 29.07 -25.41 -18.43
C PHE A 20 28.20 -25.20 -17.20
N HIS A 21 28.68 -24.37 -16.28
CA HIS A 21 27.99 -23.94 -15.07
C HIS A 21 27.84 -22.43 -15.14
N VAL A 22 26.60 -21.94 -15.16
CA VAL A 22 26.27 -20.53 -15.28
C VAL A 22 25.69 -20.03 -13.97
N HIS A 23 26.24 -18.94 -13.46
CA HIS A 23 25.84 -18.30 -12.22
C HIS A 23 26.03 -16.79 -12.33
N SER A 24 25.44 -16.01 -11.43
CA SER A 24 25.67 -14.55 -11.39
C SER A 24 27.04 -14.19 -10.81
N TRP A 25 27.33 -12.89 -10.69
CA TRP A 25 28.56 -12.43 -10.04
C TRP A 25 28.57 -12.60 -8.51
N TYR A 26 27.41 -12.76 -7.86
CA TYR A 26 27.32 -12.81 -6.40
C TYR A 26 27.93 -14.07 -5.80
N ASP A 27 27.62 -15.25 -6.34
CA ASP A 27 28.18 -16.51 -5.87
C ASP A 27 28.08 -17.60 -6.94
N VAL A 28 28.95 -18.61 -6.86
CA VAL A 28 28.91 -19.80 -7.74
C VAL A 28 27.65 -20.65 -7.54
N LYS A 29 26.95 -20.48 -6.42
CA LYS A 29 25.65 -21.09 -6.11
C LYS A 29 24.47 -20.25 -6.58
N ASP A 30 24.67 -18.99 -6.99
CA ASP A 30 23.61 -18.15 -7.55
C ASP A 30 23.36 -18.52 -9.01
N ASN A 31 22.85 -19.73 -9.21
CA ASN A 31 22.69 -20.37 -10.50
C ASN A 31 21.70 -19.60 -11.37
N LEU A 32 22.01 -19.50 -12.66
CA LEU A 32 21.03 -19.09 -13.66
C LEU A 32 20.37 -20.33 -14.24
N SER A 33 19.14 -20.59 -13.86
CA SER A 33 18.29 -21.60 -14.49
C SER A 33 17.71 -21.08 -15.79
N PHE A 34 17.47 -22.00 -16.72
CA PHE A 34 16.92 -21.73 -18.06
C PHE A 34 17.75 -20.75 -18.91
N ALA A 35 19.00 -20.50 -18.53
CA ALA A 35 19.94 -19.74 -19.34
C ALA A 35 20.36 -20.58 -20.56
N GLN A 36 20.41 -19.94 -21.73
CA GLN A 36 20.80 -20.57 -22.97
C GLN A 36 22.28 -20.32 -23.23
N VAL A 37 23.05 -21.40 -23.32
CA VAL A 37 24.48 -21.34 -23.64
C VAL A 37 24.65 -21.71 -25.09
N LYS A 38 25.04 -20.73 -25.93
CA LYS A 38 25.27 -20.91 -27.37
C LYS A 38 26.77 -20.83 -27.68
N ILE A 39 27.26 -21.77 -28.49
CA ILE A 39 28.68 -21.93 -28.80
C ILE A 39 28.87 -21.76 -30.31
N TYR A 40 29.66 -20.76 -30.69
CA TYR A 40 29.89 -20.39 -32.08
C TYR A 40 31.32 -20.66 -32.50
N ASP A 41 31.49 -21.24 -33.69
CA ASP A 41 32.79 -21.48 -34.31
C ASP A 41 33.35 -20.20 -34.94
N LEU A 42 34.57 -19.81 -34.55
CA LEU A 42 35.24 -18.62 -35.09
C LEU A 42 36.08 -18.92 -36.34
N ASP A 43 36.40 -20.18 -36.63
CA ASP A 43 37.48 -20.50 -37.57
C ASP A 43 37.03 -21.04 -38.93
N HIS A 44 35.83 -21.65 -39.03
CA HIS A 44 35.50 -22.50 -40.19
C HIS A 44 34.14 -22.21 -40.83
N THR A 45 33.31 -21.44 -40.17
CA THR A 45 31.95 -21.13 -40.60
C THR A 45 31.88 -19.67 -41.00
N ASP A 46 30.98 -19.37 -41.94
CA ASP A 46 30.73 -17.99 -42.33
C ASP A 46 30.08 -17.26 -41.13
N PRO A 47 30.61 -16.10 -40.70
CA PRO A 47 30.12 -15.39 -39.52
C PRO A 47 28.64 -15.00 -39.62
N THR A 48 28.10 -14.83 -40.82
CA THR A 48 26.70 -14.47 -41.04
C THR A 48 25.81 -15.69 -41.29
N SER A 49 26.30 -16.91 -41.02
CA SER A 49 25.54 -18.14 -41.23
C SER A 49 25.17 -18.79 -39.90
N GLU A 50 23.93 -19.25 -39.77
CA GLU A 50 23.48 -20.10 -38.65
C GLU A 50 24.33 -21.37 -38.45
N ALA A 51 25.07 -21.79 -39.49
CA ALA A 51 26.02 -22.89 -39.38
C ALA A 51 27.15 -22.61 -38.39
N SER A 52 27.40 -21.34 -38.02
CA SER A 52 28.38 -20.97 -37.01
C SER A 52 28.00 -21.42 -35.61
N LEU A 53 26.69 -21.51 -35.29
CA LEU A 53 26.23 -22.11 -34.06
C LEU A 53 26.44 -23.62 -34.13
N ILE A 54 27.51 -24.09 -33.49
CA ILE A 54 27.91 -25.49 -33.52
C ILE A 54 27.29 -26.30 -32.38
N GLN A 55 26.93 -25.66 -31.27
CA GLN A 55 26.27 -26.33 -30.16
C GLN A 55 25.48 -25.35 -29.29
N ALA A 56 24.42 -25.82 -28.66
CA ALA A 56 23.65 -25.09 -27.66
C ALA A 56 23.10 -26.01 -26.57
N CYS A 57 22.86 -25.45 -25.39
CA CYS A 57 22.22 -26.10 -24.26
C CYS A 57 21.46 -25.09 -23.40
N VAL A 58 20.57 -25.60 -22.54
CA VAL A 58 19.84 -24.81 -21.53
C VAL A 58 20.23 -25.30 -20.14
N THR A 59 20.42 -24.38 -19.19
CA THR A 59 20.77 -24.73 -17.81
C THR A 59 19.55 -25.16 -17.00
N ALA A 60 19.73 -26.12 -16.10
CA ALA A 60 18.74 -26.45 -15.07
C ALA A 60 18.93 -25.57 -13.82
N GLU A 61 18.17 -25.85 -12.75
CA GLU A 61 18.24 -25.11 -11.47
C GLU A 61 19.62 -25.16 -10.79
N ASP A 62 20.42 -26.18 -11.09
CA ASP A 62 21.80 -26.32 -10.61
C ASP A 62 22.81 -25.49 -11.42
N GLY A 63 22.33 -24.66 -12.34
CA GLY A 63 23.15 -23.80 -13.21
C GLY A 63 23.90 -24.56 -14.29
N GLN A 64 23.77 -25.88 -14.38
CA GLN A 64 24.49 -26.70 -15.35
C GLN A 64 23.64 -26.97 -16.58
N CYS A 65 24.27 -26.90 -17.75
CA CYS A 65 23.63 -27.28 -19.00
C CYS A 65 23.05 -28.71 -18.92
N ARG A 66 21.80 -28.85 -19.33
CA ARG A 66 21.18 -30.12 -19.71
C ARG A 66 21.16 -30.22 -21.22
N TYR A 67 21.10 -31.46 -21.72
CA TYR A 67 20.78 -31.88 -23.09
C TYR A 67 21.17 -30.91 -24.22
N THR A 68 22.01 -31.37 -25.15
CA THR A 68 22.48 -30.55 -26.26
C THR A 68 21.64 -30.68 -27.53
N ARG A 69 21.68 -29.68 -28.42
CA ARG A 69 21.02 -29.68 -29.75
C ARG A 69 21.22 -30.97 -30.57
N GLU A 70 22.24 -31.78 -30.29
CA GLU A 70 22.68 -32.92 -31.12
C GLU A 70 22.54 -34.32 -30.49
N ILE A 71 21.70 -34.55 -29.45
CA ILE A 71 21.50 -35.94 -28.97
C ILE A 71 20.58 -36.70 -29.94
N TYR A 72 21.08 -37.80 -30.48
CA TYR A 72 20.33 -38.70 -31.35
C TYR A 72 20.45 -40.17 -30.90
N PRO A 73 19.33 -40.91 -30.83
CA PRO A 73 17.98 -40.45 -31.12
C PRO A 73 17.42 -39.65 -29.91
N PRO A 74 16.49 -38.70 -30.12
CA PRO A 74 16.12 -37.74 -29.07
C PRO A 74 15.56 -38.36 -27.79
N GLU A 75 14.89 -39.52 -27.91
CA GLU A 75 14.23 -40.24 -26.82
C GLU A 75 15.23 -40.73 -25.77
N GLU A 76 16.51 -40.90 -26.12
CA GLU A 76 17.52 -41.37 -25.19
C GLU A 76 17.93 -40.32 -24.15
N GLY A 77 17.60 -39.04 -24.33
CA GLY A 77 17.78 -38.05 -23.26
C GLY A 77 16.47 -37.42 -22.75
N GLN A 78 15.32 -37.99 -23.11
CA GLN A 78 14.04 -37.71 -22.46
C GLN A 78 13.95 -38.42 -21.11
N THR A 79 12.92 -38.12 -20.32
CA THR A 79 12.63 -38.78 -19.04
C THR A 79 12.52 -40.30 -19.25
N GLY A 80 13.30 -41.08 -18.50
CA GLY A 80 13.42 -42.54 -18.62
C GLY A 80 14.45 -43.03 -19.66
N GLY A 81 15.08 -42.12 -20.42
CA GLY A 81 16.16 -42.40 -21.38
C GLY A 81 17.54 -42.58 -20.72
N LYS A 82 18.50 -43.16 -21.45
CA LYS A 82 19.86 -43.44 -20.91
C LYS A 82 20.69 -42.20 -20.57
N PHE A 83 20.36 -41.06 -21.16
CA PHE A 83 21.09 -39.80 -21.10
C PHE A 83 20.26 -38.66 -20.48
N GLN A 84 19.17 -38.97 -19.77
CA GLN A 84 18.30 -37.96 -19.13
C GLN A 84 19.11 -37.01 -18.21
N ASP A 85 20.10 -37.54 -17.48
CA ASP A 85 20.91 -36.77 -16.52
C ASP A 85 22.21 -36.22 -17.14
N ASN A 86 22.32 -36.19 -18.48
CA ASN A 86 23.54 -35.78 -19.14
C ASN A 86 23.73 -34.25 -19.10
N ASN A 87 24.80 -33.82 -18.41
CA ASN A 87 25.26 -32.43 -18.38
C ASN A 87 26.47 -32.14 -19.28
N LEU A 88 26.86 -33.12 -20.12
CA LEU A 88 28.01 -33.00 -20.99
C LEU A 88 27.62 -32.46 -22.36
N VAL A 89 28.21 -31.31 -22.69
CA VAL A 89 28.09 -30.62 -23.97
C VAL A 89 29.22 -31.10 -24.91
N PRO A 90 28.90 -31.82 -26.01
CA PRO A 90 29.92 -32.26 -26.96
C PRO A 90 30.30 -31.09 -27.88
N ILE A 91 31.58 -30.74 -27.90
CA ILE A 91 32.15 -29.68 -28.73
C ILE A 91 33.09 -30.31 -29.77
N PRO A 92 32.84 -30.12 -31.08
CA PRO A 92 33.74 -30.59 -32.12
C PRO A 92 35.05 -29.80 -32.11
N LEU A 93 36.17 -30.50 -32.22
CA LEU A 93 37.51 -29.90 -32.31
C LEU A 93 38.06 -30.00 -33.74
N GLN A 94 38.78 -28.97 -34.16
CA GLN A 94 39.52 -28.97 -35.41
C GLN A 94 40.68 -29.95 -35.31
N ILE A 95 40.73 -30.95 -36.19
CA ILE A 95 41.80 -31.96 -36.24
C ILE A 95 42.82 -31.72 -37.37
N PHE A 96 42.48 -30.85 -38.34
CA PHE A 96 43.35 -30.44 -39.43
C PHE A 96 43.71 -28.97 -39.30
N ASN A 97 44.98 -28.63 -39.43
CA ASN A 97 45.38 -27.25 -39.65
C ASN A 97 45.05 -26.89 -41.12
N LEU A 98 44.05 -26.03 -41.30
CA LEU A 98 43.58 -25.65 -42.63
C LEU A 98 44.59 -24.83 -43.44
N GLY A 99 45.42 -24.02 -42.77
CA GLY A 99 46.42 -23.16 -43.42
C GLY A 99 47.57 -23.95 -44.06
N ASN A 100 47.95 -25.08 -43.47
CA ASN A 100 49.00 -25.95 -44.00
C ASN A 100 48.50 -27.29 -44.57
N GLN A 101 47.18 -27.55 -44.52
CA GLN A 101 46.50 -28.76 -44.98
C GLN A 101 47.04 -30.07 -44.36
N THR A 102 47.53 -30.03 -43.12
CA THR A 102 48.03 -31.21 -42.39
C THR A 102 47.23 -31.49 -41.13
N VAL A 103 47.30 -32.72 -40.62
CA VAL A 103 46.75 -33.07 -39.30
C VAL A 103 47.56 -32.34 -38.22
N TYR A 104 46.93 -31.94 -37.13
CA TYR A 104 47.67 -31.46 -35.96
C TYR A 104 48.64 -32.55 -35.46
N HIS A 105 49.95 -32.27 -35.56
CA HIS A 105 51.03 -33.21 -35.17
C HIS A 105 51.77 -32.79 -33.88
N GLY A 106 51.39 -31.67 -33.27
CA GLY A 106 52.00 -31.17 -32.03
C GLY A 106 51.24 -31.63 -30.78
N GLY A 107 51.75 -31.24 -29.61
CA GLY A 107 51.05 -31.41 -28.34
C GLY A 107 50.59 -30.08 -27.75
N ILE A 108 50.13 -30.11 -26.51
CA ILE A 108 49.66 -28.94 -25.78
C ILE A 108 50.78 -28.51 -24.83
N VAL A 109 51.20 -27.25 -24.88
CA VAL A 109 52.21 -26.68 -23.97
C VAL A 109 51.53 -26.17 -22.71
N SER A 110 52.16 -26.37 -21.55
CA SER A 110 51.68 -25.92 -20.24
C SER A 110 51.36 -24.42 -20.26
N PRO A 111 50.24 -23.97 -19.65
CA PRO A 111 49.87 -22.55 -19.66
C PRO A 111 50.96 -21.65 -19.06
N ALA A 112 51.69 -22.15 -18.05
CA ALA A 112 52.80 -21.43 -17.43
C ALA A 112 54.02 -21.18 -18.36
N THR A 113 54.05 -21.78 -19.55
CA THR A 113 55.17 -21.66 -20.50
C THR A 113 54.82 -20.67 -21.59
N SER A 114 55.51 -19.52 -21.60
CA SER A 114 55.34 -18.49 -22.61
C SER A 114 55.82 -18.94 -24.00
N GLY A 115 55.03 -18.63 -25.02
CA GLY A 115 55.36 -18.91 -26.42
C GLY A 115 54.95 -20.32 -26.89
N GLY A 116 54.09 -20.99 -26.14
CA GLY A 116 53.75 -22.40 -26.30
C GLY A 116 52.57 -22.65 -27.23
N ALA A 117 52.83 -22.85 -28.52
CA ALA A 117 51.75 -23.10 -29.49
C ALA A 117 50.96 -24.38 -29.20
N ILE A 118 49.62 -24.29 -29.20
CA ILE A 118 48.73 -25.46 -29.12
C ILE A 118 48.73 -26.13 -30.49
N GLY A 119 49.48 -27.22 -30.59
CA GLY A 119 49.65 -28.02 -31.81
C GLY A 119 48.79 -29.28 -31.87
N ALA A 120 47.83 -29.42 -30.95
CA ALA A 120 46.86 -30.51 -30.85
C ALA A 120 45.45 -30.06 -31.34
N PRO A 121 44.48 -30.99 -31.50
CA PRO A 121 43.12 -30.61 -31.88
C PRO A 121 42.52 -29.55 -30.95
N LYS A 122 42.00 -28.47 -31.54
CA LYS A 122 41.51 -27.29 -30.83
C LYS A 122 40.38 -26.60 -31.58
N LEU A 123 39.70 -25.64 -30.97
CA LEU A 123 38.69 -24.82 -31.61
C LEU A 123 38.77 -23.39 -31.05
N ASN A 124 38.89 -22.38 -31.92
CA ASN A 124 38.54 -21.03 -31.51
C ASN A 124 37.03 -20.90 -31.53
N ALA A 125 36.45 -20.49 -30.40
CA ALA A 125 35.01 -20.34 -30.26
C ALA A 125 34.66 -19.13 -29.40
N THR A 126 33.44 -18.63 -29.56
CA THR A 126 32.80 -17.78 -28.55
C THR A 126 31.61 -18.51 -27.93
N VAL A 127 31.44 -18.32 -26.63
CA VAL A 127 30.32 -18.85 -25.85
C VAL A 127 29.52 -17.66 -25.35
N ARG A 128 28.24 -17.60 -25.73
CA ARG A 128 27.29 -16.59 -25.27
C ARG A 128 26.30 -17.23 -24.32
N VAL A 129 25.98 -16.53 -23.25
CA VAL A 129 24.92 -16.90 -22.31
C VAL A 129 23.80 -15.88 -22.46
N TRP A 130 22.62 -16.39 -22.80
CA TRP A 130 21.39 -15.63 -22.85
C TRP A 130 20.53 -15.99 -21.66
N TRP A 131 19.94 -15.01 -20.99
CA TRP A 131 19.01 -15.25 -19.89
C TRP A 131 17.82 -14.32 -20.04
N GLU A 132 16.61 -14.86 -19.86
CA GLU A 132 15.36 -14.30 -20.38
C GLU A 132 15.48 -14.07 -21.89
N THR A 133 15.97 -12.91 -22.34
CA THR A 133 16.17 -12.65 -23.77
C THR A 133 17.48 -11.95 -24.09
N VAL A 134 18.29 -11.69 -23.07
CA VAL A 134 19.41 -10.74 -23.11
C VAL A 134 20.72 -11.48 -22.96
N ILE A 135 21.75 -11.07 -23.69
CA ILE A 135 23.11 -11.61 -23.47
C ILE A 135 23.59 -11.13 -22.10
N VAL A 136 23.89 -12.06 -21.20
CA VAL A 136 24.38 -11.76 -19.84
C VAL A 136 25.85 -12.14 -19.65
N ASN A 137 26.42 -12.92 -20.57
CA ASN A 137 27.86 -13.16 -20.64
C ASN A 137 28.29 -13.48 -22.08
N GLN A 138 29.49 -13.01 -22.45
CA GLN A 138 30.21 -13.50 -23.62
C GLN A 138 31.64 -13.87 -23.25
N THR A 139 31.99 -15.15 -23.40
CA THR A 139 33.33 -15.68 -23.15
C THR A 139 34.00 -16.06 -24.48
N ILE A 140 35.23 -15.59 -24.69
CA ILE A 140 35.99 -15.84 -25.92
C ILE A 140 37.10 -16.86 -25.65
N TYR A 141 37.02 -17.99 -26.34
CA TYR A 141 38.04 -19.05 -26.36
C TYR A 141 38.85 -18.94 -27.64
N TYR A 142 39.81 -18.02 -27.67
CA TYR A 142 40.62 -17.72 -28.84
C TYR A 142 42.11 -17.79 -28.53
N GLY A 143 42.93 -18.13 -29.52
CA GLY A 143 44.36 -17.88 -29.47
C GLY A 143 45.21 -19.01 -30.02
N TRP A 144 46.52 -18.76 -30.05
CA TRP A 144 47.52 -19.72 -30.52
C TRP A 144 48.17 -20.51 -29.37
N GLU A 145 48.14 -19.97 -28.15
CA GLU A 145 48.62 -20.53 -26.87
C GLU A 145 47.56 -20.34 -25.76
N TYR A 146 47.80 -20.91 -24.57
CA TYR A 146 46.99 -20.63 -23.38
C TYR A 146 47.53 -19.43 -22.63
N ASN A 147 46.62 -18.56 -22.17
CA ASN A 147 46.91 -17.44 -21.29
C ASN A 147 46.57 -17.81 -19.83
N GLY A 148 47.54 -17.68 -18.94
CA GLY A 148 47.42 -18.01 -17.51
C GLY A 148 48.54 -18.93 -17.04
N THR A 149 48.73 -19.08 -15.73
CA THR A 149 49.89 -19.78 -15.16
C THR A 149 49.53 -21.04 -14.37
N GLY A 150 48.24 -21.38 -14.28
CA GLY A 150 47.71 -22.47 -13.44
C GLY A 150 47.21 -23.71 -14.19
N ARG A 151 46.59 -24.63 -13.45
CA ARG A 151 45.96 -25.86 -13.99
C ARG A 151 44.46 -25.81 -13.77
N TRP A 152 43.89 -26.73 -12.97
CA TRP A 152 42.51 -26.68 -12.53
C TRP A 152 42.47 -26.50 -11.02
N ARG A 153 41.50 -25.72 -10.53
CA ARG A 153 41.30 -25.45 -9.11
C ARG A 153 39.81 -25.60 -8.77
N ASP A 154 39.53 -26.09 -7.56
CA ASP A 154 38.19 -26.06 -7.00
C ASP A 154 37.77 -24.59 -6.77
N PRO A 155 36.71 -24.09 -7.45
CA PRO A 155 36.20 -22.75 -7.23
C PRO A 155 35.45 -22.62 -5.89
N GLY A 156 35.25 -23.72 -5.15
CA GLY A 156 34.49 -23.78 -3.92
C GLY A 156 33.05 -24.23 -4.18
N ALA A 157 32.46 -24.92 -3.18
CA ALA A 157 31.04 -25.29 -3.06
C ALA A 157 30.36 -26.15 -4.15
N LEU A 158 30.88 -26.22 -5.38
CA LEU A 158 30.27 -26.96 -6.49
C LEU A 158 30.79 -28.40 -6.63
N GLY A 159 31.91 -28.74 -5.98
CA GLY A 159 32.58 -30.03 -6.17
C GLY A 159 33.12 -30.22 -7.61
N LYS A 160 33.38 -29.12 -8.32
CA LYS A 160 33.92 -29.09 -9.69
C LYS A 160 35.33 -28.51 -9.71
N ASN A 161 36.05 -28.71 -10.81
CA ASN A 161 37.35 -28.09 -11.04
C ASN A 161 37.24 -27.06 -12.19
N ALA A 162 37.57 -25.80 -11.93
CA ALA A 162 37.61 -24.74 -12.94
C ALA A 162 39.04 -24.60 -13.51
N SER A 163 39.16 -24.38 -14.82
CA SER A 163 40.47 -24.11 -15.46
C SER A 163 40.99 -22.72 -15.09
N GLN A 164 42.25 -22.63 -14.70
CA GLN A 164 42.97 -21.37 -14.38
C GLN A 164 43.67 -20.75 -15.59
N PHE A 165 43.29 -21.17 -16.79
CA PHE A 165 43.87 -20.76 -18.06
C PHE A 165 42.76 -20.59 -19.09
N VAL A 166 42.95 -19.66 -20.02
CA VAL A 166 42.01 -19.34 -21.10
C VAL A 166 42.75 -19.38 -22.44
N GLY A 167 42.09 -19.85 -23.49
CA GLY A 167 42.63 -20.00 -24.84
C GLY A 167 41.68 -20.84 -25.68
N PRO A 168 42.09 -21.36 -26.85
CA PRO A 168 41.20 -22.17 -27.67
C PRO A 168 40.77 -23.44 -26.91
N LEU A 169 39.51 -23.83 -27.13
CA LEU A 169 38.95 -25.06 -26.57
C LEU A 169 39.78 -26.25 -27.07
N SER A 170 40.24 -27.11 -26.17
CA SER A 170 41.00 -28.33 -26.52
C SER A 170 40.76 -29.43 -25.50
N MET A 171 41.39 -30.60 -25.71
CA MET A 171 41.34 -31.71 -24.76
C MET A 171 41.79 -31.34 -23.33
N ALA A 172 42.55 -30.26 -23.14
CA ALA A 172 42.91 -29.74 -21.80
C ALA A 172 41.72 -29.16 -21.04
N MET A 173 40.61 -28.85 -21.71
CA MET A 173 39.40 -28.34 -21.07
C MET A 173 38.31 -29.40 -20.93
N ASN A 174 38.58 -30.66 -21.31
CA ASN A 174 37.62 -31.76 -21.24
C ASN A 174 37.17 -32.04 -19.80
N ASN A 175 35.92 -32.47 -19.59
CA ASN A 175 35.36 -32.76 -18.26
C ASN A 175 36.18 -33.80 -17.47
N THR A 176 36.80 -34.74 -18.18
CA THR A 176 37.79 -35.66 -17.61
C THR A 176 39.09 -35.58 -18.40
N VAL A 177 40.16 -35.21 -17.71
CA VAL A 177 41.53 -35.17 -18.24
C VAL A 177 42.30 -36.32 -17.63
N THR A 178 42.47 -37.39 -18.40
CA THR A 178 43.19 -38.60 -17.96
C THR A 178 44.67 -38.55 -18.34
N VAL A 179 45.53 -39.01 -17.43
CA VAL A 179 46.95 -39.24 -17.70
C VAL A 179 47.18 -40.74 -17.93
N SER A 180 47.82 -41.11 -19.05
CA SER A 180 48.23 -42.49 -19.30
C SER A 180 49.47 -42.85 -18.47
N ALA A 181 49.51 -44.06 -17.90
CA ALA A 181 50.63 -44.59 -17.13
C ALA A 181 51.97 -44.68 -17.92
N THR A 182 51.96 -44.42 -19.23
CA THR A 182 53.12 -44.55 -20.13
C THR A 182 53.59 -43.22 -20.77
N ARG A 183 52.98 -42.07 -20.43
CA ARG A 183 53.35 -40.74 -20.98
C ARG A 183 53.31 -39.62 -19.94
N THR A 184 54.10 -38.58 -20.17
CA THR A 184 54.13 -37.33 -19.41
C THR A 184 52.88 -36.49 -19.67
N GLY A 185 51.77 -36.74 -18.96
CA GLY A 185 50.62 -35.81 -18.89
C GLY A 185 49.93 -35.41 -20.20
N ILE A 186 49.06 -34.40 -20.11
CA ILE A 186 48.45 -33.71 -21.25
C ILE A 186 49.35 -32.58 -21.81
N TRP A 187 50.23 -32.03 -20.96
CA TRP A 187 51.19 -31.00 -21.34
C TRP A 187 52.53 -31.64 -21.77
N VAL A 188 53.11 -31.18 -22.88
CA VAL A 188 54.35 -31.77 -23.44
C VAL A 188 55.61 -31.39 -22.67
N ASP A 189 55.56 -30.33 -21.89
CA ASP A 189 56.66 -29.66 -21.20
C ASP A 189 56.50 -29.65 -19.67
N SER A 190 55.33 -30.07 -19.17
CA SER A 190 55.05 -30.17 -17.73
C SER A 190 54.29 -31.46 -17.40
N PRO A 191 54.87 -32.41 -16.64
CA PRO A 191 54.18 -33.64 -16.31
C PRO A 191 52.95 -33.37 -15.44
N VAL A 192 51.82 -33.93 -15.86
CA VAL A 192 50.62 -34.07 -15.03
C VAL A 192 50.60 -35.50 -14.51
N THR A 193 50.53 -35.69 -13.20
CA THR A 193 50.68 -37.01 -12.55
C THR A 193 49.39 -37.56 -11.94
N ALA A 194 48.27 -36.84 -12.10
CA ALA A 194 46.96 -37.21 -11.58
C ALA A 194 45.89 -36.96 -12.65
N ASN A 195 44.81 -37.74 -12.59
CA ASN A 195 43.62 -37.47 -13.38
C ASN A 195 42.86 -36.30 -12.77
N PHE A 196 42.29 -35.45 -13.61
CA PHE A 196 41.35 -34.40 -13.21
C PHE A 196 39.97 -34.76 -13.74
N THR A 197 39.00 -34.82 -12.84
CA THR A 197 37.59 -35.12 -13.14
C THR A 197 36.72 -33.93 -12.75
N ALA A 198 35.48 -33.92 -13.24
CA ALA A 198 34.51 -32.85 -12.97
C ALA A 198 35.01 -31.46 -13.37
N VAL A 199 35.73 -31.38 -14.49
CA VAL A 199 36.27 -30.11 -15.00
C VAL A 199 35.15 -29.32 -15.70
N ALA A 200 34.74 -28.20 -15.11
CA ALA A 200 33.67 -27.34 -15.61
C ALA A 200 34.22 -26.02 -16.17
N ASN A 201 33.48 -25.40 -17.09
CA ASN A 201 33.60 -23.98 -17.37
C ASN A 201 32.59 -23.27 -16.47
N VAL A 202 33.10 -22.47 -15.55
CA VAL A 202 32.32 -21.66 -14.63
C VAL A 202 32.19 -20.29 -15.28
N ILE A 203 30.97 -19.91 -15.63
CA ILE A 203 30.64 -18.68 -16.36
C ILE A 203 29.85 -17.75 -15.45
N ASN A 204 30.38 -16.55 -15.24
CA ASN A 204 29.76 -15.47 -14.48
C ASN A 204 28.89 -14.58 -15.37
N ALA A 205 27.63 -14.40 -15.02
CA ALA A 205 26.65 -13.67 -15.80
C ALA A 205 26.22 -12.37 -15.13
N THR A 206 26.07 -11.31 -15.91
CA THR A 206 25.64 -9.97 -15.48
C THR A 206 24.14 -9.92 -15.25
N VAL A 207 23.71 -10.65 -14.22
CA VAL A 207 22.34 -10.69 -13.70
C VAL A 207 22.39 -10.20 -12.26
N PHE A 208 21.52 -9.24 -11.94
CA PHE A 208 21.57 -8.52 -10.68
C PHE A 208 20.25 -8.53 -9.92
N TYR A 209 20.28 -8.11 -8.66
CA TYR A 209 19.13 -8.03 -7.77
C TYR A 209 18.80 -6.59 -7.39
N ALA A 210 17.51 -6.26 -7.37
CA ALA A 210 16.96 -5.09 -6.68
C ALA A 210 15.56 -5.41 -6.14
N LYS A 211 15.15 -4.74 -5.07
CA LYS A 211 13.82 -4.82 -4.45
C LYS A 211 13.10 -3.50 -4.71
N PHE A 212 11.86 -3.59 -5.17
CA PHE A 212 11.04 -2.42 -5.46
C PHE A 212 10.05 -2.22 -4.31
N CYS A 213 9.99 -1.01 -3.79
CA CYS A 213 9.13 -0.56 -2.72
C CYS A 213 8.23 0.55 -3.25
N VAL A 214 6.91 0.37 -3.12
CA VAL A 214 5.91 1.24 -3.74
C VAL A 214 5.10 1.92 -2.64
N GLN A 215 4.97 3.23 -2.76
CA GLN A 215 4.27 4.12 -1.85
C GLN A 215 3.33 5.05 -2.62
N ASP A 216 2.36 5.68 -1.96
CA ASP A 216 1.52 6.67 -2.63
C ASP A 216 2.24 8.01 -2.89
N ALA A 217 1.61 8.84 -3.72
CA ALA A 217 2.15 10.08 -4.24
C ALA A 217 2.18 11.22 -3.21
N ASP A 218 1.51 11.11 -2.07
CA ASP A 218 1.53 12.16 -1.08
C ASP A 218 1.77 11.62 0.34
N MET A 219 1.43 12.43 1.33
CA MET A 219 1.52 12.08 2.73
C MET A 219 0.40 12.79 3.50
N LYS A 220 -0.75 13.05 2.85
CA LYS A 220 -1.87 13.78 3.45
C LYS A 220 -2.74 12.90 4.34
N ILE A 221 -2.84 11.61 4.04
CA ILE A 221 -3.63 10.68 4.84
C ILE A 221 -2.89 9.35 4.98
N GLN A 222 -2.43 9.02 6.19
CA GLN A 222 -1.77 7.74 6.45
C GLN A 222 -2.80 6.66 6.80
N HIS A 223 -2.72 5.50 6.16
CA HIS A 223 -3.49 4.35 6.62
C HIS A 223 -3.01 3.92 8.03
N PRO A 224 -3.90 3.70 9.02
CA PRO A 224 -3.50 3.40 10.39
C PRO A 224 -2.56 2.19 10.51
N GLU A 225 -2.73 1.16 9.69
CA GLU A 225 -1.92 -0.07 9.75
C GLU A 225 -0.66 -0.02 8.89
N VAL A 226 -0.74 0.56 7.69
CA VAL A 226 0.28 0.39 6.64
C VAL A 226 0.74 1.72 6.04
N GLY A 227 0.39 2.85 6.67
CA GLY A 227 0.80 4.17 6.21
C GLY A 227 0.49 4.39 4.74
N ASP A 228 1.49 4.86 4.00
CA ASP A 228 1.37 5.17 2.56
C ASP A 228 1.80 3.97 1.67
N LYS A 229 1.95 2.76 2.24
CA LYS A 229 2.40 1.58 1.47
C LYS A 229 1.32 1.07 0.54
N LEU A 230 1.67 0.83 -0.72
CA LEU A 230 0.80 0.08 -1.64
C LEU A 230 1.03 -1.40 -1.41
N VAL A 231 0.17 -2.03 -0.60
CA VAL A 231 0.23 -3.46 -0.25
C VAL A 231 -0.48 -4.33 -1.30
N GLU A 232 0.13 -5.46 -1.72
CA GLU A 232 -0.35 -6.33 -2.80
C GLU A 232 -0.37 -5.68 -4.20
N ALA A 233 0.48 -4.67 -4.43
CA ALA A 233 0.65 -4.02 -5.72
C ALA A 233 1.41 -4.92 -6.69
N PRO A 234 0.85 -5.27 -7.86
CA PRO A 234 1.60 -6.02 -8.86
C PRO A 234 2.70 -5.16 -9.48
N VAL A 235 3.93 -5.66 -9.38
CA VAL A 235 5.13 -5.05 -9.97
C VAL A 235 5.66 -5.99 -11.05
N SER A 236 5.88 -5.45 -12.25
CA SER A 236 6.35 -6.25 -13.40
C SER A 236 7.45 -5.54 -14.17
N ILE A 237 8.40 -6.32 -14.69
CA ILE A 237 9.54 -5.78 -15.45
C ILE A 237 9.36 -6.05 -16.94
N ASN A 238 9.46 -5.00 -17.75
CA ASN A 238 9.28 -5.04 -19.20
C ASN A 238 10.55 -4.59 -19.92
N LEU A 239 11.23 -5.51 -20.59
CA LEU A 239 12.50 -5.26 -21.26
C LEU A 239 12.31 -4.37 -22.50
N LYS A 240 13.28 -3.48 -22.73
CA LYS A 240 13.28 -2.49 -23.80
C LYS A 240 14.38 -2.72 -24.84
N THR A 241 14.03 -2.44 -26.08
CA THR A 241 14.99 -2.24 -27.18
C THR A 241 15.15 -0.75 -27.48
N SER A 242 16.10 -0.40 -28.35
CA SER A 242 16.39 1.00 -28.67
C SER A 242 15.17 1.83 -29.09
N GLY A 243 15.14 3.06 -28.58
CA GLY A 243 13.99 3.96 -28.69
C GLY A 243 12.81 3.56 -27.78
N ASP A 244 13.12 3.02 -26.60
CA ASP A 244 12.19 2.69 -25.51
C ASP A 244 11.05 1.73 -25.87
N ARG A 245 11.29 0.84 -26.84
CA ARG A 245 10.27 -0.10 -27.32
C ARG A 245 10.22 -1.35 -26.45
N ALA A 246 9.11 -1.50 -25.74
CA ALA A 246 8.75 -2.73 -25.03
C ALA A 246 8.66 -3.93 -25.98
N TYR A 247 9.33 -5.02 -25.62
CA TYR A 247 9.31 -6.25 -26.43
C TYR A 247 9.09 -7.52 -25.62
N TYR A 248 9.35 -7.51 -24.31
CA TYR A 248 9.21 -8.70 -23.49
C TYR A 248 8.92 -8.36 -22.02
N LEU A 249 7.75 -8.80 -21.55
CA LEU A 249 7.41 -8.83 -20.14
C LEU A 249 8.11 -10.04 -19.51
N THR A 250 9.01 -9.80 -18.57
CA THR A 250 9.72 -10.86 -17.85
C THR A 250 8.75 -11.76 -17.09
N LYS A 251 9.23 -12.94 -16.69
CA LYS A 251 8.42 -13.83 -15.83
C LYS A 251 8.38 -13.38 -14.37
N ASN A 252 8.99 -12.23 -14.05
CA ASN A 252 8.90 -11.59 -12.74
C ASN A 252 7.57 -10.86 -12.60
N LEU A 253 6.64 -11.56 -11.97
CA LEU A 253 5.34 -11.04 -11.56
C LEU A 253 5.36 -11.00 -10.03
N LEU A 254 5.83 -9.88 -9.51
CA LEU A 254 5.99 -9.65 -8.08
C LEU A 254 4.76 -8.91 -7.55
N THR A 255 4.56 -8.99 -6.25
CA THR A 255 3.58 -8.27 -5.46
C THR A 255 4.24 -7.74 -4.19
N THR A 256 3.78 -6.59 -3.72
CA THR A 256 4.34 -5.96 -2.53
C THR A 256 3.74 -6.54 -1.24
N ASP A 257 4.52 -6.53 -0.15
CA ASP A 257 4.06 -6.89 1.20
C ASP A 257 3.56 -5.67 2.00
N ASN A 258 3.30 -5.86 3.29
CA ASN A 258 2.84 -4.80 4.20
C ASN A 258 3.83 -3.64 4.36
N GLY A 259 5.09 -3.81 3.93
CA GLY A 259 6.09 -2.75 3.92
C GLY A 259 6.14 -2.01 2.58
N GLY A 260 5.24 -2.31 1.66
CA GLY A 260 5.20 -1.78 0.30
C GLY A 260 6.25 -2.40 -0.63
N CYS A 261 7.02 -3.40 -0.21
CA CYS A 261 8.14 -3.92 -0.99
C CYS A 261 7.87 -5.31 -1.58
N THR A 262 8.40 -5.61 -2.77
CA THR A 262 8.25 -6.92 -3.42
C THR A 262 8.71 -8.07 -2.50
N ASN A 263 7.89 -9.12 -2.30
CA ASN A 263 8.18 -10.16 -1.30
C ASN A 263 8.11 -11.59 -1.83
N GLU A 264 7.92 -11.77 -3.14
CA GLU A 264 7.83 -13.09 -3.74
C GLU A 264 9.21 -13.63 -4.15
N PRO A 265 9.39 -14.95 -4.03
CA PRO A 265 10.38 -15.67 -4.81
C PRO A 265 10.42 -15.27 -6.29
N HIS A 266 11.63 -15.16 -6.83
CA HIS A 266 11.82 -15.05 -8.27
C HIS A 266 11.24 -16.26 -9.01
N LYS A 267 10.66 -16.03 -10.21
CA LYS A 267 10.01 -17.10 -10.97
C LYS A 267 10.93 -18.25 -11.32
N TYR A 268 12.15 -17.94 -11.76
CA TYR A 268 13.19 -18.92 -12.06
C TYR A 268 14.00 -19.25 -10.81
N ARG A 269 14.08 -20.53 -10.43
CA ARG A 269 14.85 -21.01 -9.26
C ARG A 269 16.37 -20.92 -9.47
N GLY A 270 17.12 -21.14 -8.38
CA GLY A 270 18.59 -21.15 -8.36
C GLY A 270 19.21 -19.87 -7.81
N TYR A 271 18.39 -18.90 -7.38
CA TYR A 271 18.84 -17.68 -6.70
C TYR A 271 19.37 -17.95 -5.28
N LEU A 272 20.17 -17.03 -4.74
CA LEU A 272 20.60 -17.05 -3.33
C LEU A 272 19.44 -16.79 -2.37
N SER A 273 19.45 -17.49 -1.22
CA SER A 273 18.40 -17.36 -0.19
C SER A 273 18.18 -15.92 0.27
N ASP A 274 19.27 -15.15 0.36
CA ASP A 274 19.28 -13.80 0.92
C ASP A 274 18.61 -12.80 -0.05
N TYR A 275 18.52 -13.15 -1.35
CA TYR A 275 17.89 -12.35 -2.39
C TYR A 275 16.59 -12.97 -2.90
N ARG A 276 16.00 -13.92 -2.16
CA ARG A 276 14.81 -14.64 -2.61
C ARG A 276 13.64 -13.70 -2.93
N THR A 277 13.52 -12.58 -2.22
CA THR A 277 12.43 -11.59 -2.33
C THR A 277 12.78 -10.41 -3.24
N PHE A 278 13.94 -10.47 -3.90
CA PHE A 278 14.39 -9.41 -4.82
C PHE A 278 14.01 -9.78 -6.25
N ALA A 279 13.68 -8.78 -7.04
CA ALA A 279 13.61 -8.94 -8.49
C ALA A 279 15.01 -9.27 -9.03
N ARG A 280 15.06 -10.12 -10.05
CA ARG A 280 16.30 -10.53 -10.72
C ARG A 280 16.21 -10.18 -12.19
N PHE A 281 17.20 -9.46 -12.71
CA PHE A 281 17.13 -8.92 -14.06
C PHE A 281 18.48 -8.94 -14.79
N PRO A 282 18.47 -9.01 -16.14
CA PRO A 282 19.67 -8.87 -16.93
C PRO A 282 20.11 -7.40 -17.01
N ASN A 283 21.42 -7.17 -17.02
CA ASN A 283 21.98 -5.82 -17.16
C ASN A 283 22.71 -5.58 -18.48
N ALA A 284 23.27 -6.63 -19.08
CA ALA A 284 23.76 -6.54 -20.44
C ALA A 284 24.92 -5.52 -20.61
N THR A 285 25.78 -5.32 -19.60
CA THR A 285 26.97 -4.44 -19.72
C THR A 285 28.28 -5.22 -19.52
N MET A 286 29.24 -5.07 -20.44
CA MET A 286 30.63 -5.50 -20.26
C MET A 286 31.57 -4.40 -20.75
N GLY A 287 32.46 -3.92 -19.87
CA GLY A 287 33.36 -2.80 -20.17
C GLY A 287 34.75 -3.23 -20.65
N ASP A 288 35.55 -2.23 -21.05
CA ASP A 288 36.94 -2.42 -21.52
C ASP A 288 37.88 -3.05 -20.47
N TRP A 289 37.47 -3.08 -19.20
CA TRP A 289 38.23 -3.70 -18.11
C TRP A 289 38.44 -5.21 -18.31
N VAL A 290 37.55 -5.91 -19.04
CA VAL A 290 37.73 -7.33 -19.41
C VAL A 290 39.04 -7.55 -20.19
N TRP A 291 39.54 -6.49 -20.83
CA TRP A 291 40.71 -6.48 -21.70
C TRP A 291 41.99 -6.00 -21.04
N ARG A 292 41.93 -5.41 -19.83
CA ARG A 292 43.11 -4.84 -19.15
C ARG A 292 44.20 -5.92 -18.96
N GLY A 293 45.37 -5.67 -19.54
CA GLY A 293 46.54 -6.56 -19.44
C GLY A 293 46.61 -7.69 -20.50
N LYS A 294 45.76 -7.65 -21.54
CA LYS A 294 45.67 -8.69 -22.58
C LYS A 294 45.87 -8.16 -24.02
N ASP A 295 46.46 -6.97 -24.17
CA ASP A 295 46.48 -6.16 -25.40
C ASP A 295 47.04 -6.88 -26.65
N ALA A 296 48.11 -7.68 -26.50
CA ALA A 296 48.71 -8.42 -27.61
C ALA A 296 47.86 -9.61 -28.08
N TRP A 297 47.13 -10.28 -27.17
CA TRP A 297 46.23 -11.38 -27.50
C TRP A 297 44.96 -10.85 -28.21
N ILE A 298 44.43 -9.74 -27.72
CA ILE A 298 43.17 -9.14 -28.17
C ILE A 298 43.31 -8.40 -29.49
N SER A 299 44.45 -7.74 -29.76
CA SER A 299 44.67 -7.05 -31.04
C SER A 299 44.50 -8.00 -32.23
N SER A 300 45.06 -9.21 -32.16
CA SER A 300 44.89 -10.22 -33.20
C SER A 300 43.46 -10.77 -33.33
N PHE A 301 42.70 -10.78 -32.24
CA PHE A 301 41.27 -11.13 -32.27
C PHE A 301 40.45 -10.04 -32.94
N ARG A 302 40.61 -8.78 -32.50
CA ARG A 302 39.90 -7.61 -33.02
C ARG A 302 40.18 -7.39 -34.50
N GLU A 303 41.43 -7.53 -34.95
CA GLU A 303 41.79 -7.42 -36.37
C GLU A 303 41.08 -8.47 -37.23
N LYS A 304 40.85 -9.68 -36.71
CA LYS A 304 40.29 -10.79 -37.47
C LYS A 304 38.75 -10.87 -37.38
N PHE A 305 38.17 -10.50 -36.24
CA PHE A 305 36.77 -10.73 -35.93
C PHE A 305 36.02 -9.51 -35.40
N GLY A 306 36.69 -8.37 -35.20
CA GLY A 306 36.08 -7.19 -34.58
C GLY A 306 34.85 -6.64 -35.30
N ASP A 307 34.76 -6.88 -36.61
CA ASP A 307 33.61 -6.50 -37.46
C ASP A 307 32.40 -7.46 -37.31
N HIS A 308 32.54 -8.55 -36.56
CA HIS A 308 31.48 -9.55 -36.37
C HIS A 308 31.24 -9.88 -34.89
N VAL A 309 32.31 -9.92 -34.10
CA VAL A 309 32.28 -10.26 -32.69
C VAL A 309 33.04 -9.20 -31.91
N TRP A 310 32.30 -8.46 -31.09
CA TRP A 310 32.85 -7.55 -30.10
C TRP A 310 32.27 -7.88 -28.73
N LEU A 311 32.89 -7.42 -27.65
CA LEU A 311 32.29 -7.52 -26.32
C LEU A 311 31.27 -6.39 -26.19
N ASN A 312 30.06 -6.65 -26.66
CA ASN A 312 28.87 -5.94 -26.26
C ASN A 312 27.85 -6.99 -25.87
N VAL A 313 27.32 -6.87 -24.67
CA VAL A 313 26.28 -7.76 -24.16
C VAL A 313 24.94 -7.03 -24.09
N SER A 314 24.86 -5.74 -24.46
CA SER A 314 23.64 -4.93 -24.56
C SER A 314 22.80 -5.32 -25.78
N LEU A 315 22.60 -6.62 -25.96
CA LEU A 315 21.92 -7.21 -27.08
C LEU A 315 20.90 -8.23 -26.58
N ALA A 316 19.79 -8.32 -27.30
CA ALA A 316 18.67 -9.20 -27.05
C ALA A 316 18.22 -9.89 -28.34
N TYR A 317 17.52 -11.01 -28.17
CA TYR A 317 16.65 -11.55 -29.21
C TYR A 317 15.19 -11.27 -28.85
N LEU A 318 14.34 -11.14 -29.86
CA LEU A 318 12.90 -11.01 -29.65
C LEU A 318 12.29 -12.42 -29.60
N PRO A 319 11.59 -12.81 -28.53
CA PRO A 319 10.96 -14.12 -28.45
C PRO A 319 10.04 -14.43 -29.63
N GLY A 320 9.31 -13.42 -30.13
CA GLY A 320 8.39 -13.56 -31.26
C GLY A 320 9.06 -13.89 -32.60
N ASP A 321 10.37 -13.67 -32.73
CA ASP A 321 11.15 -14.03 -33.91
C ASP A 321 11.61 -15.50 -33.91
N ALA A 322 11.42 -16.21 -32.80
CA ALA A 322 11.84 -17.61 -32.67
C ALA A 322 10.87 -18.54 -33.40
N ASP A 323 11.40 -19.41 -34.27
CA ASP A 323 10.60 -20.41 -34.99
C ASP A 323 9.93 -21.41 -34.01
N ASN A 324 10.55 -21.60 -32.84
CA ASN A 324 10.04 -22.40 -31.73
C ASN A 324 9.55 -21.56 -30.54
N TYR A 325 9.06 -20.32 -30.74
CA TYR A 325 8.57 -19.42 -29.68
C TYR A 325 7.65 -20.09 -28.65
N ARG A 326 6.85 -21.07 -29.06
CA ARG A 326 5.93 -21.75 -28.15
C ARG A 326 6.65 -22.51 -27.03
N ASP A 327 7.88 -22.95 -27.30
CA ASP A 327 8.60 -23.97 -26.54
C ASP A 327 9.82 -23.42 -25.79
N ILE A 328 10.29 -22.22 -26.12
CA ILE A 328 11.39 -21.56 -25.41
C ILE A 328 10.96 -21.15 -23.99
N PRO A 329 11.89 -20.86 -23.06
CA PRO A 329 11.55 -20.53 -21.67
C PRO A 329 10.59 -19.33 -21.53
N GLU A 330 10.64 -18.40 -22.47
CA GLU A 330 9.81 -17.19 -22.53
C GLU A 330 8.40 -17.51 -23.07
N GLY A 331 8.28 -18.62 -23.78
CA GLY A 331 7.07 -19.11 -24.42
C GLY A 331 5.97 -19.56 -23.46
N PRO A 332 4.77 -19.85 -23.99
CA PRO A 332 3.62 -20.28 -23.21
C PRO A 332 3.64 -21.76 -22.78
N ASN A 333 4.47 -22.63 -23.35
CA ASN A 333 4.42 -24.07 -23.05
C ASN A 333 5.19 -24.46 -21.78
N LEU A 334 6.21 -23.69 -21.37
CA LEU A 334 6.88 -23.87 -20.09
C LEU A 334 5.98 -23.31 -18.97
N LYS A 335 5.45 -24.22 -18.15
CA LYS A 335 4.48 -23.92 -17.10
C LYS A 335 4.82 -24.75 -15.86
N ASP A 336 4.48 -24.20 -14.71
CA ASP A 336 4.48 -24.91 -13.43
C ASP A 336 3.69 -26.21 -13.50
N VAL A 337 4.36 -27.32 -13.18
CA VAL A 337 3.71 -28.61 -12.90
C VAL A 337 3.26 -28.71 -11.44
N GLU A 338 3.93 -28.01 -10.51
CA GLU A 338 3.62 -28.03 -9.08
C GLU A 338 3.23 -26.64 -8.51
N SER A 339 2.71 -26.61 -7.29
CA SER A 339 2.39 -25.37 -6.56
C SER A 339 3.22 -25.34 -5.27
N PRO A 340 3.83 -24.22 -4.87
CA PRO A 340 3.68 -22.86 -5.40
C PRO A 340 4.31 -22.66 -6.78
N ARG A 341 3.80 -21.65 -7.51
CA ARG A 341 4.07 -21.43 -8.93
C ARG A 341 5.52 -20.94 -9.17
N TRP A 342 6.53 -21.81 -9.22
CA TRP A 342 7.93 -21.45 -9.51
C TRP A 342 8.57 -22.37 -10.54
N ILE A 343 9.16 -21.80 -11.60
CA ILE A 343 9.75 -22.56 -12.70
C ILE A 343 11.03 -23.27 -12.25
N GLY A 344 11.02 -24.60 -12.35
CA GLY A 344 12.08 -25.52 -11.93
C GLY A 344 12.31 -26.67 -12.91
N SER A 345 13.22 -27.59 -12.58
CA SER A 345 13.59 -28.69 -13.49
C SER A 345 12.42 -29.64 -13.78
N GLU A 346 11.51 -29.78 -12.81
CA GLU A 346 10.30 -30.58 -12.91
C GLU A 346 9.37 -30.13 -14.05
N ASP A 347 9.36 -28.84 -14.41
CA ASP A 347 8.50 -28.31 -15.48
C ASP A 347 8.92 -28.76 -16.87
N VAL A 348 10.12 -29.31 -16.98
CA VAL A 348 10.62 -29.95 -18.17
C VAL A 348 10.53 -31.47 -18.02
N GLU A 349 10.96 -32.02 -16.88
CA GLU A 349 11.11 -33.45 -16.65
C GLU A 349 9.77 -34.19 -16.47
N GLU A 350 8.82 -33.58 -15.76
CA GLU A 350 7.52 -34.18 -15.42
C GLU A 350 6.39 -33.69 -16.35
N SER A 351 6.63 -32.64 -17.13
CA SER A 351 5.67 -32.12 -18.10
C SER A 351 5.35 -33.16 -19.18
N ASP A 352 4.06 -33.45 -19.38
CA ASP A 352 3.57 -34.29 -20.48
C ASP A 352 3.94 -33.73 -21.87
N TYR A 353 4.24 -32.43 -21.96
CA TYR A 353 4.61 -31.76 -23.20
C TYR A 353 6.10 -31.93 -23.53
N PHE A 354 6.97 -31.59 -22.58
CA PHE A 354 8.42 -31.66 -22.78
C PHE A 354 8.97 -33.08 -22.55
N ASN A 355 8.43 -33.83 -21.60
CA ASN A 355 8.85 -35.20 -21.24
C ASN A 355 10.38 -35.32 -21.05
N GLY A 356 10.98 -34.34 -20.36
CA GLY A 356 12.43 -34.23 -20.14
C GLY A 356 13.23 -33.71 -21.34
N ASN A 357 12.59 -33.26 -22.42
CA ASN A 357 13.28 -32.78 -23.61
C ASN A 357 13.71 -31.31 -23.52
N TRP A 358 14.83 -31.06 -22.81
CA TRP A 358 15.43 -29.73 -22.67
C TRP A 358 15.86 -29.08 -24.01
N SER A 359 16.04 -29.85 -25.10
CA SER A 359 16.44 -29.27 -26.40
C SER A 359 15.36 -28.40 -27.04
N MET A 360 14.09 -28.62 -26.70
CA MET A 360 12.97 -27.80 -27.20
C MET A 360 13.05 -26.35 -26.70
N LEU A 361 13.72 -26.14 -25.56
CA LEU A 361 13.90 -24.85 -24.92
C LEU A 361 15.03 -24.01 -25.56
N VAL A 362 15.87 -24.58 -26.42
CA VAL A 362 16.92 -23.82 -27.10
C VAL A 362 16.27 -22.91 -28.13
N VAL A 363 16.46 -21.59 -28.02
CA VAL A 363 15.86 -20.63 -28.94
C VAL A 363 16.42 -20.77 -30.35
N ASP A 364 15.53 -20.95 -31.31
CA ASP A 364 15.85 -21.01 -32.74
C ASP A 364 15.48 -19.69 -33.42
N VAL A 365 16.42 -18.75 -33.40
CA VAL A 365 16.30 -17.41 -33.98
C VAL A 365 17.44 -17.24 -34.98
N SER A 366 17.09 -16.95 -36.24
CA SER A 366 18.07 -16.91 -37.35
C SER A 366 19.28 -16.02 -37.08
N TYR A 367 19.08 -14.79 -36.58
CA TYR A 367 20.16 -13.84 -36.28
C TYR A 367 20.97 -14.23 -35.04
N ALA A 368 20.30 -14.58 -33.94
CA ALA A 368 20.98 -15.04 -32.72
C ALA A 368 21.68 -16.41 -32.87
N ASN A 369 21.49 -17.10 -34.00
CA ASN A 369 22.21 -18.33 -34.37
C ASN A 369 23.45 -18.06 -35.25
N THR A 370 23.66 -16.82 -35.70
CA THR A 370 24.88 -16.43 -36.39
C THR A 370 25.98 -15.98 -35.41
N LEU A 371 27.21 -15.97 -35.89
CA LEU A 371 28.35 -15.51 -35.10
C LEU A 371 28.40 -13.99 -35.05
N THR A 372 27.90 -13.28 -36.06
CA THR A 372 27.87 -11.83 -36.01
C THR A 372 26.94 -11.34 -34.89
N LEU A 373 27.21 -10.14 -34.38
CA LEU A 373 26.35 -9.42 -33.44
C LEU A 373 25.63 -8.24 -34.12
N ASP A 374 25.95 -7.97 -35.39
CA ASP A 374 25.37 -6.84 -36.15
C ASP A 374 23.87 -7.00 -36.42
N ASP A 375 23.37 -8.23 -36.38
CA ASP A 375 21.98 -8.60 -36.68
C ASP A 375 21.12 -8.83 -35.42
N ASP A 376 21.76 -8.91 -34.24
CA ASP A 376 21.10 -8.96 -32.94
C ASP A 376 20.40 -7.62 -32.60
N LYS A 377 19.38 -7.66 -31.73
CA LYS A 377 18.65 -6.44 -31.33
C LYS A 377 19.36 -5.76 -30.18
N GLU A 378 19.34 -4.44 -30.14
CA GLU A 378 19.85 -3.68 -28.99
C GLU A 378 18.94 -3.88 -27.78
N TYR A 379 19.57 -4.09 -26.62
CA TYR A 379 18.92 -4.04 -25.31
C TYR A 379 19.25 -2.72 -24.64
N ASP A 380 18.22 -2.04 -24.15
CA ASP A 380 18.32 -0.67 -23.65
C ASP A 380 17.77 -0.57 -22.21
N GLY A 381 17.92 -1.63 -21.42
CA GLY A 381 17.35 -1.69 -20.06
C GLY A 381 15.89 -2.14 -20.03
N PHE A 382 15.13 -1.68 -19.03
CA PHE A 382 13.73 -2.06 -18.84
C PHE A 382 12.88 -0.94 -18.25
N ASP A 383 11.57 -1.16 -18.23
CA ASP A 383 10.63 -0.44 -17.38
C ASP A 383 10.20 -1.34 -16.22
N VAL A 384 9.96 -0.75 -15.07
CA VAL A 384 9.21 -1.33 -13.96
C VAL A 384 7.80 -0.76 -14.06
N VAL A 385 6.79 -1.61 -14.04
CA VAL A 385 5.39 -1.20 -14.18
C VAL A 385 4.65 -1.58 -12.91
N VAL A 386 4.10 -0.57 -12.24
CA VAL A 386 3.28 -0.71 -11.03
C VAL A 386 1.80 -0.63 -11.41
N LYS A 387 1.01 -1.53 -10.82
CA LYS A 387 -0.43 -1.60 -11.06
C LYS A 387 -1.23 -1.54 -9.77
N TRP A 388 -2.44 -0.97 -9.85
CA TRP A 388 -3.28 -0.76 -8.68
C TRP A 388 -4.77 -0.66 -9.00
N LYS A 389 -5.64 -1.13 -8.10
CA LYS A 389 -7.11 -1.01 -8.20
C LYS A 389 -7.71 0.05 -7.27
N GLY A 390 -7.01 0.40 -6.19
CA GLY A 390 -7.53 1.20 -5.09
C GLY A 390 -7.68 0.44 -3.77
N GLY A 391 -7.68 1.21 -2.68
CA GLY A 391 -7.79 0.72 -1.30
C GLY A 391 -6.46 0.27 -0.71
N ALA A 392 -6.33 0.31 0.61
CA ALA A 392 -5.08 0.08 1.36
C ALA A 392 -4.34 -1.26 1.10
N ARG A 393 -5.01 -2.23 0.45
CA ARG A 393 -4.47 -3.56 0.14
C ARG A 393 -4.93 -4.04 -1.25
N ASN A 394 -4.99 -3.14 -2.23
CA ASN A 394 -5.41 -3.42 -3.62
C ASN A 394 -6.76 -4.14 -3.76
N ASN A 395 -7.68 -3.87 -2.83
CA ASN A 395 -8.87 -4.68 -2.59
C ASN A 395 -10.15 -4.07 -3.17
N TYR A 396 -10.09 -2.88 -3.76
CA TYR A 396 -11.25 -2.27 -4.41
C TYR A 396 -11.64 -3.04 -5.67
N PRO A 397 -12.94 -3.05 -6.02
CA PRO A 397 -13.42 -3.79 -7.16
C PRO A 397 -13.03 -3.08 -8.46
N GLY A 398 -12.87 -3.84 -9.55
CA GLY A 398 -12.47 -3.31 -10.85
C GLY A 398 -11.19 -3.94 -11.41
N VAL A 399 -10.64 -3.28 -12.44
CA VAL A 399 -9.42 -3.71 -13.13
C VAL A 399 -8.24 -2.85 -12.71
N GLU A 400 -7.08 -3.48 -12.55
CA GLU A 400 -5.82 -2.81 -12.28
C GLU A 400 -5.51 -1.74 -13.34
N LYS A 401 -5.16 -0.55 -12.88
CA LYS A 401 -4.62 0.54 -13.69
C LYS A 401 -3.12 0.63 -13.48
N ILE A 402 -2.41 1.14 -14.49
CA ILE A 402 -1.00 1.49 -14.35
C ILE A 402 -0.96 2.83 -13.63
N VAL A 403 -0.34 2.83 -12.45
CA VAL A 403 -0.19 4.00 -11.57
C VAL A 403 1.21 4.55 -11.54
N ASP A 404 2.20 3.78 -12.00
CA ASP A 404 3.56 4.27 -12.29
C ASP A 404 4.26 3.35 -13.33
N VAL A 405 5.17 3.95 -14.12
CA VAL A 405 6.15 3.28 -14.98
C VAL A 405 7.55 3.91 -14.87
N LEU A 406 8.31 3.47 -13.89
CA LEU A 406 9.75 3.73 -13.77
C LEU A 406 10.60 3.18 -14.94
N ARG A 407 11.42 4.04 -15.58
CA ARG A 407 12.40 3.69 -16.62
C ARG A 407 13.80 3.46 -16.05
N VAL A 408 14.39 2.29 -16.34
CA VAL A 408 15.76 1.91 -15.94
C VAL A 408 16.63 1.59 -17.16
N GLU A 409 17.38 2.58 -17.63
CA GLU A 409 18.30 2.42 -18.78
C GLU A 409 19.56 1.62 -18.42
N ASN A 410 20.08 1.81 -17.20
CA ASN A 410 21.28 1.12 -16.70
C ASN A 410 20.93 0.23 -15.49
N PRO A 411 20.46 -1.01 -15.69
CA PRO A 411 20.05 -1.87 -14.58
C PRO A 411 21.11 -2.09 -13.49
N TYR A 412 22.40 -1.96 -13.82
CA TYR A 412 23.47 -2.08 -12.83
C TYR A 412 23.43 -0.98 -11.77
N SER A 413 22.98 0.23 -12.10
CA SER A 413 23.02 1.38 -11.17
C SER A 413 22.13 1.20 -9.95
N ILE A 414 21.01 0.48 -10.10
CA ILE A 414 20.02 0.25 -9.04
C ILE A 414 20.27 -1.05 -8.27
N SER A 415 21.30 -1.82 -8.64
CA SER A 415 21.51 -3.15 -8.10
C SER A 415 22.27 -3.16 -6.77
N ILE A 416 22.24 -4.32 -6.10
CA ILE A 416 23.17 -4.61 -5.00
C ILE A 416 24.59 -4.70 -5.58
N ILE A 417 25.50 -3.84 -5.13
CA ILE A 417 26.88 -3.78 -5.63
C ILE A 417 27.84 -4.01 -4.46
N GLU A 418 28.66 -5.05 -4.54
CA GLU A 418 29.71 -5.27 -3.55
C GLU A 418 30.82 -4.21 -3.67
N ASP A 419 31.42 -3.83 -2.53
CA ASP A 419 32.50 -2.84 -2.47
C ASP A 419 33.74 -3.18 -3.33
N THR A 420 33.92 -4.46 -3.67
CA THR A 420 35.05 -4.91 -4.50
C THR A 420 34.78 -4.82 -5.99
N TRP A 421 33.54 -4.56 -6.39
CA TRP A 421 33.13 -4.51 -7.79
C TRP A 421 33.40 -3.12 -8.39
N ILE A 422 33.23 -3.02 -9.71
CA ILE A 422 33.45 -1.77 -10.43
C ILE A 422 32.27 -0.83 -10.15
N ASP A 423 32.57 0.43 -9.87
CA ASP A 423 31.54 1.44 -9.60
C ASP A 423 30.63 1.65 -10.82
N ALA A 424 29.32 1.79 -10.58
CA ALA A 424 28.38 2.07 -11.66
C ALA A 424 28.63 3.48 -12.24
N SER A 425 28.64 3.58 -13.58
CA SER A 425 28.75 4.86 -14.28
C SER A 425 27.38 5.51 -14.38
N VAL A 426 26.97 6.22 -13.34
CA VAL A 426 25.66 6.86 -13.20
C VAL A 426 25.82 8.16 -12.39
N GLU A 427 24.97 9.13 -12.67
CA GLU A 427 24.84 10.33 -11.84
C GLU A 427 24.19 9.96 -10.50
N ARG A 428 24.52 10.72 -9.46
CA ARG A 428 24.01 10.49 -8.11
C ARG A 428 23.61 11.81 -7.51
N ASP A 429 22.59 11.77 -6.66
CA ASP A 429 22.15 12.92 -5.89
C ASP A 429 22.15 12.60 -4.39
N TYR A 430 21.83 13.62 -3.59
CA TYR A 430 21.62 13.50 -2.16
C TYR A 430 20.28 12.84 -1.86
N ASN A 431 20.26 12.08 -0.78
CA ASN A 431 19.02 11.57 -0.23
C ASN A 431 18.11 12.71 0.24
N LYS A 432 16.81 12.42 0.24
CA LYS A 432 15.73 13.34 0.61
C LYS A 432 15.00 12.82 1.85
N ILE A 433 14.43 13.73 2.62
CA ILE A 433 13.41 13.47 3.64
C ILE A 433 12.22 14.38 3.36
N TRP A 434 11.02 13.85 3.54
CA TRP A 434 9.79 14.60 3.37
C TRP A 434 9.05 14.78 4.70
N VAL A 435 8.58 16.00 4.95
CA VAL A 435 7.79 16.37 6.14
C VAL A 435 6.50 17.07 5.65
N SER A 436 5.36 16.38 5.66
CA SER A 436 4.04 17.03 5.46
C SER A 436 3.55 17.57 6.79
N VAL A 437 3.00 18.78 6.77
CA VAL A 437 2.43 19.45 7.93
C VAL A 437 1.06 19.99 7.56
N ASP A 438 0.05 19.64 8.34
CA ASP A 438 -1.31 20.14 8.19
C ASP A 438 -1.73 21.05 9.35
N GLU A 439 -1.16 20.87 10.54
CA GLU A 439 -1.35 21.76 11.70
C GLU A 439 -0.05 21.96 12.50
N CYS A 440 0.35 23.22 12.66
CA CYS A 440 1.45 23.65 13.53
C CYS A 440 1.30 25.13 13.93
N GLU A 441 1.98 25.58 14.98
CA GLU A 441 2.04 27.02 15.30
C GLU A 441 2.83 27.78 14.23
N LYS A 442 3.98 27.23 13.81
CA LYS A 442 4.88 27.86 12.83
C LYS A 442 5.97 26.90 12.34
N LEU A 443 6.46 27.21 11.14
CA LEU A 443 7.72 26.72 10.61
C LEU A 443 8.83 27.77 10.80
N GLU A 444 9.95 27.39 11.38
CA GLU A 444 11.17 28.21 11.45
C GLU A 444 12.32 27.62 10.63
N LEU A 445 12.86 28.42 9.73
CA LEU A 445 14.06 28.12 8.97
C LEU A 445 15.23 28.94 9.53
N ARG A 446 16.15 28.27 10.22
CA ARG A 446 17.26 28.93 10.93
C ARG A 446 18.58 28.75 10.18
N GLY A 447 19.31 29.84 9.95
CA GLY A 447 20.72 29.81 9.54
C GLY A 447 21.06 30.66 8.31
N GLY A 448 22.14 31.45 8.42
CA GLY A 448 22.85 32.07 7.30
C GLY A 448 23.99 31.19 6.77
N LEU A 449 24.69 31.64 5.72
CA LEU A 449 25.78 30.93 5.00
C LEU A 449 26.76 30.15 5.91
N PRO A 450 27.46 29.11 5.41
CA PRO A 450 28.51 28.42 6.18
C PRO A 450 29.58 29.42 6.66
N GLY A 451 29.60 29.73 7.96
CA GLY A 451 30.50 30.75 8.56
C GLY A 451 29.98 32.19 8.58
N GLY A 452 28.71 32.44 8.26
CA GLY A 452 28.02 33.72 8.47
C GLY A 452 27.56 33.91 9.92
N THR A 453 27.30 35.15 10.34
CA THR A 453 26.88 35.47 11.71
C THR A 453 25.54 34.81 12.03
N GLU A 454 25.45 34.11 13.18
CA GLU A 454 24.18 33.62 13.75
C GLU A 454 23.11 34.73 13.72
N GLY A 455 21.89 34.44 13.24
CA GLY A 455 20.74 35.31 13.53
C GLY A 455 19.61 35.45 12.50
N THR A 456 19.72 34.92 11.27
CA THR A 456 18.56 34.92 10.35
C THR A 456 17.65 33.73 10.64
N VAL A 457 16.44 34.05 11.07
CA VAL A 457 15.32 33.13 11.23
C VAL A 457 14.22 33.61 10.30
N ASP A 458 13.77 32.74 9.43
CA ASP A 458 12.58 32.96 8.60
C ASP A 458 11.44 32.14 9.21
N THR A 459 10.38 32.84 9.63
CA THR A 459 9.26 32.23 10.35
C THR A 459 8.03 32.31 9.48
N VAL A 460 7.39 31.17 9.25
CA VAL A 460 6.12 31.04 8.55
C VAL A 460 5.09 30.59 9.59
N PRO A 461 4.25 31.49 10.12
CA PRO A 461 3.18 31.11 11.04
C PRO A 461 2.12 30.26 10.33
N ASP A 462 1.47 29.36 11.07
CA ASP A 462 0.39 28.49 10.58
C ASP A 462 0.76 27.78 9.27
N PHE A 463 1.98 27.23 9.20
CA PHE A 463 2.48 26.59 7.99
C PHE A 463 1.69 25.32 7.69
N LYS A 464 1.26 25.19 6.42
CA LYS A 464 0.63 24.01 5.85
C LYS A 464 1.27 23.69 4.51
N GLY A 465 1.70 22.45 4.31
CA GLY A 465 2.39 21.99 3.10
C GLY A 465 3.50 20.99 3.39
N THR A 466 4.28 20.68 2.36
CA THR A 466 5.27 19.61 2.36
C THR A 466 6.67 20.17 2.20
N LEU A 467 7.53 19.83 3.16
CA LEU A 467 8.94 20.16 3.15
C LEU A 467 9.74 19.00 2.57
N GLU A 468 10.44 19.26 1.48
CA GLU A 468 11.47 18.37 0.97
C GLU A 468 12.84 18.90 1.44
N ILE A 469 13.56 18.08 2.21
CA ILE A 469 14.81 18.49 2.85
C ILE A 469 15.94 17.56 2.42
N LEU A 470 17.04 18.16 1.97
CA LEU A 470 18.25 17.44 1.60
C LEU A 470 19.38 17.82 2.55
N ASN A 471 20.45 17.03 2.53
CA ASN A 471 21.69 17.33 3.25
C ASN A 471 21.52 17.36 4.79
N TYR A 472 20.55 16.65 5.36
CA TYR A 472 20.33 16.53 6.80
C TYR A 472 21.36 15.61 7.47
N SER A 473 21.48 15.62 8.80
CA SER A 473 22.34 14.66 9.53
C SER A 473 21.78 14.27 10.89
N GLU A 474 20.70 14.91 11.32
CA GLU A 474 20.04 14.63 12.57
C GLU A 474 18.57 15.02 12.43
N ILE A 475 17.70 14.11 12.83
CA ILE A 475 16.27 14.32 12.95
C ILE A 475 15.90 14.05 14.40
N VAL A 476 15.23 15.01 15.03
CA VAL A 476 14.75 14.88 16.40
C VAL A 476 13.28 15.28 16.44
N ILE A 477 12.43 14.33 16.80
CA ILE A 477 11.05 14.61 17.18
C ILE A 477 11.02 14.53 18.70
N LYS A 478 10.75 15.67 19.31
CA LYS A 478 10.80 15.77 20.76
C LYS A 478 9.76 16.76 21.24
N TYR A 479 9.71 16.78 22.54
CA TYR A 479 8.71 17.40 23.32
C TYR A 479 9.30 18.62 24.08
N ASP A 480 8.52 19.71 24.25
CA ASP A 480 8.98 21.00 24.79
C ASP A 480 8.76 21.19 26.32
N GLY A 481 7.79 20.48 26.93
CA GLY A 481 7.34 20.74 28.29
C GLY A 481 5.87 20.43 28.68
N GLU A 482 4.88 20.41 27.74
CA GLU A 482 3.50 19.76 27.64
C GLU A 482 3.23 18.51 26.69
N SER A 483 3.02 17.23 27.07
CA SER A 483 3.31 15.99 26.25
C SER A 483 2.92 15.95 24.76
N TRP A 484 1.99 16.81 24.35
CA TRP A 484 1.59 17.18 23.00
C TRP A 484 1.20 18.67 23.00
N PRO A 485 1.41 19.46 21.92
CA PRO A 485 1.94 19.12 20.59
C PRO A 485 3.46 18.84 20.53
N LEU A 486 3.97 18.41 19.36
CA LEU A 486 5.36 17.99 19.18
C LEU A 486 6.20 18.99 18.37
N ASP A 487 7.52 18.97 18.57
CA ASP A 487 8.47 19.70 17.72
C ASP A 487 9.24 18.75 16.80
N ILE A 488 9.16 18.99 15.48
CA ILE A 488 9.96 18.27 14.48
C ILE A 488 11.17 19.12 14.10
N ASN A 489 12.36 18.60 14.40
CA ASN A 489 13.62 19.28 14.14
C ASN A 489 14.46 18.49 13.14
N VAL A 490 14.72 19.05 11.96
CA VAL A 490 15.69 18.50 11.00
C VAL A 490 16.89 19.42 10.94
N SER A 491 18.09 18.89 11.15
CA SER A 491 19.29 19.71 11.25
C SER A 491 20.53 19.10 10.60
N ARG A 492 21.51 19.96 10.36
CA ARG A 492 22.85 19.62 9.90
C ARG A 492 23.88 19.91 10.99
N THR A 493 24.60 18.86 11.42
CA THR A 493 25.71 18.95 12.36
C THR A 493 27.04 19.01 11.60
N GLY A 494 27.40 20.23 11.16
CA GLY A 494 28.65 20.51 10.44
C GLY A 494 28.56 20.33 8.91
N GLY A 495 29.35 21.09 8.16
CA GLY A 495 29.32 21.08 6.68
C GLY A 495 28.41 22.15 6.07
N ASP A 496 27.87 21.86 4.88
CA ASP A 496 26.99 22.76 4.12
C ASP A 496 25.59 22.85 4.73
N ASN A 497 24.87 23.94 4.44
CA ASN A 497 23.49 24.15 4.89
C ASN A 497 22.54 23.11 4.24
N LEU A 498 21.46 22.75 4.96
CA LEU A 498 20.30 22.07 4.40
C LEU A 498 19.81 22.79 3.15
N THR A 499 19.37 22.02 2.16
CA THR A 499 18.48 22.53 1.11
C THR A 499 17.06 22.22 1.56
N VAL A 500 16.20 23.22 1.56
CA VAL A 500 14.78 23.06 1.91
C VAL A 500 13.94 23.59 0.75
N ASN A 501 13.11 22.72 0.21
CA ASN A 501 12.10 23.04 -0.79
C ASN A 501 10.71 22.93 -0.13
N ILE A 502 9.76 23.75 -0.59
CA ILE A 502 8.35 23.69 -0.18
C ILE A 502 7.57 23.39 -1.44
N ILE A 503 7.06 22.17 -1.56
CA ILE A 503 6.56 21.59 -2.81
C ILE A 503 5.43 22.44 -3.40
N GLU A 504 4.47 22.87 -2.57
CA GLU A 504 3.25 23.57 -2.97
C GLU A 504 3.48 25.05 -3.36
N THR A 505 4.73 25.53 -3.42
CA THR A 505 5.01 26.96 -3.65
C THR A 505 5.31 27.33 -5.10
N ALA A 506 6.33 26.73 -5.69
CA ALA A 506 6.80 27.02 -7.04
C ALA A 506 7.66 25.87 -7.58
N THR A 507 7.76 25.77 -8.91
CA THR A 507 8.59 24.77 -9.58
C THR A 507 10.08 24.95 -9.25
N VAL A 508 10.82 23.84 -9.16
CA VAL A 508 12.28 23.86 -8.98
C VAL A 508 12.95 24.14 -10.34
N PRO A 509 14.04 24.94 -10.43
CA PRO A 509 14.87 25.48 -9.35
C PRO A 509 14.53 26.93 -8.95
N ASP A 510 13.35 27.43 -9.27
CA ASP A 510 13.02 28.85 -9.09
C ASP A 510 12.94 29.25 -7.61
N TYR A 511 12.69 28.29 -6.71
CA TYR A 511 12.56 28.54 -5.27
C TYR A 511 13.13 27.41 -4.40
N TYR A 512 14.24 27.66 -3.70
CA TYR A 512 14.68 26.81 -2.59
C TYR A 512 15.35 27.68 -1.53
N ARG A 513 15.29 27.22 -0.27
CA ARG A 513 15.86 27.91 0.89
C ARG A 513 17.08 27.15 1.41
N LYS A 514 18.03 27.90 1.98
CA LYS A 514 19.19 27.34 2.68
C LYS A 514 19.03 27.62 4.16
N ALA A 515 19.05 26.57 4.97
CA ALA A 515 18.94 26.65 6.42
C ALA A 515 19.93 25.67 7.06
N ASN A 516 20.36 25.90 8.29
CA ASN A 516 21.10 24.89 9.06
C ASN A 516 20.16 23.96 9.80
N LYS A 517 18.93 24.44 10.06
CA LYS A 517 17.92 23.74 10.82
C LYS A 517 16.53 24.17 10.38
N THR A 518 15.63 23.21 10.23
CA THR A 518 14.18 23.42 10.16
C THR A 518 13.56 23.03 11.49
N ILE A 519 12.55 23.77 11.92
CA ILE A 519 11.75 23.48 13.11
C ILE A 519 10.29 23.66 12.73
N VAL A 520 9.52 22.58 12.79
CA VAL A 520 8.06 22.64 12.83
C VAL A 520 7.69 22.65 14.31
N ASP A 521 7.21 23.80 14.80
CA ASP A 521 6.96 24.10 16.21
C ASP A 521 5.51 23.76 16.55
N GLU A 522 5.30 23.09 17.68
CA GLU A 522 3.98 22.72 18.20
C GLU A 522 3.03 22.10 17.15
N THR A 523 3.48 21.06 16.45
CA THR A 523 2.66 20.34 15.45
C THR A 523 1.81 19.23 16.07
N SER A 524 0.55 19.17 15.65
CA SER A 524 -0.45 18.18 16.02
C SER A 524 -0.91 17.32 14.85
N ASP A 525 -0.69 17.76 13.61
CA ASP A 525 -1.03 17.02 12.40
C ASP A 525 0.10 17.11 11.36
N PHE A 526 0.73 15.96 11.09
CA PHE A 526 1.93 15.85 10.28
C PHE A 526 2.17 14.41 9.80
N ALA A 527 3.02 14.29 8.78
CA ALA A 527 3.61 13.03 8.37
C ALA A 527 5.09 13.21 8.01
N LEU A 528 5.91 12.21 8.31
CA LEU A 528 7.33 12.20 8.01
C LEU A 528 7.72 10.89 7.33
N LYS A 529 8.48 10.97 6.23
CA LYS A 529 8.94 9.79 5.48
C LYS A 529 10.44 9.85 5.21
N ILE A 530 11.16 8.77 5.52
CA ILE A 530 12.63 8.67 5.48
C ILE A 530 13.08 7.36 4.83
N HIS A 531 14.01 7.41 3.88
CA HIS A 531 14.55 6.24 3.17
C HIS A 531 16.08 6.20 3.23
N ASP A 532 16.71 5.65 4.28
CA ASP A 532 18.19 5.69 4.37
C ASP A 532 18.80 4.48 5.10
N GLY A 533 20.13 4.41 5.08
CA GLY A 533 20.89 3.73 6.11
C GLY A 533 21.05 4.59 7.37
N PHE A 534 21.11 3.98 8.54
CA PHE A 534 21.20 4.72 9.81
C PHE A 534 22.48 4.36 10.58
N GLU A 535 23.17 5.39 11.10
CA GLU A 535 24.24 5.20 12.08
C GLU A 535 23.64 4.87 13.45
N ALA A 536 22.56 5.58 13.80
CA ALA A 536 21.77 5.34 15.00
C ALA A 536 20.33 5.79 14.77
N ALA A 537 19.37 5.01 15.25
CA ALA A 537 17.97 5.43 15.36
C ALA A 537 17.39 4.82 16.63
N SER A 538 16.71 5.65 17.42
CA SER A 538 16.07 5.24 18.67
C SER A 538 14.76 5.97 18.91
N PHE A 539 13.74 5.22 19.31
CA PHE A 539 12.41 5.71 19.62
C PHE A 539 12.07 5.35 21.06
N SER A 540 11.84 6.36 21.91
CA SER A 540 11.55 6.17 23.33
C SER A 540 10.14 6.66 23.66
N PHE A 541 9.41 5.88 24.45
CA PHE A 541 8.02 6.14 24.82
C PHE A 541 7.87 6.54 26.29
N LEU A 542 6.92 7.42 26.57
CA LEU A 542 6.61 7.85 27.94
C LEU A 542 5.96 6.70 28.72
N GLY A 543 6.44 6.50 29.95
CA GLY A 543 5.80 5.59 30.90
C GLY A 543 5.74 4.11 30.49
N GLU A 544 6.59 3.67 29.56
CA GLU A 544 6.56 2.30 29.01
C GLU A 544 5.18 1.99 28.40
N ALA A 545 4.59 2.95 27.67
CA ALA A 545 3.25 2.84 27.11
C ALA A 545 3.22 2.45 25.62
N GLY A 546 4.37 2.19 24.99
CA GLY A 546 4.42 1.80 23.58
C GLY A 546 3.94 0.36 23.33
N TRP A 547 3.53 0.09 22.10
CA TRP A 547 3.30 -1.27 21.61
C TRP A 547 3.85 -1.44 20.19
N VAL A 548 4.09 -2.70 19.80
CA VAL A 548 4.59 -3.09 18.47
C VAL A 548 3.76 -4.25 17.94
N ASP A 549 3.31 -4.10 16.70
CA ASP A 549 2.76 -5.13 15.82
C ASP A 549 3.85 -5.47 14.79
N VAL A 550 4.32 -6.72 14.81
CA VAL A 550 5.29 -7.21 13.84
C VAL A 550 4.53 -7.73 12.63
N ASN A 551 4.98 -7.30 11.46
CA ASN A 551 4.38 -7.47 10.14
C ASN A 551 3.21 -6.53 9.84
N ALA A 552 2.73 -5.70 10.78
CA ALA A 552 1.60 -4.80 10.55
C ALA A 552 0.35 -5.55 10.07
N ASP A 553 0.02 -6.63 10.78
CA ASP A 553 -1.08 -7.54 10.46
C ASP A 553 -2.32 -7.39 11.35
N GLY A 554 -2.27 -6.45 12.30
CA GLY A 554 -3.33 -6.13 13.24
C GLY A 554 -3.18 -6.84 14.60
N GLU A 555 -2.21 -7.75 14.77
CA GLU A 555 -1.93 -8.40 16.04
C GLU A 555 -0.79 -7.69 16.80
N ILE A 556 -1.06 -7.24 18.02
CA ILE A 556 -0.04 -6.63 18.87
C ILE A 556 0.83 -7.71 19.51
N ASP A 557 2.08 -7.84 19.04
CA ASP A 557 3.06 -8.80 19.55
C ASP A 557 3.73 -8.36 20.85
N TYR A 558 3.99 -7.06 20.98
CA TYR A 558 4.69 -6.50 22.13
C TYR A 558 3.91 -5.32 22.71
N THR A 559 3.72 -5.34 24.03
CA THR A 559 3.13 -4.23 24.79
C THR A 559 4.11 -3.72 25.83
N SER A 560 3.85 -2.54 26.36
CA SER A 560 4.70 -1.89 27.37
C SER A 560 6.14 -1.66 26.90
N VAL A 561 6.29 -1.31 25.62
CA VAL A 561 7.57 -1.02 25.00
C VAL A 561 8.06 0.33 25.50
N SER A 562 9.29 0.35 26.02
CA SER A 562 9.97 1.57 26.47
C SER A 562 10.76 2.19 25.33
N ASP A 563 11.46 1.35 24.56
CA ASP A 563 12.39 1.80 23.53
C ASP A 563 12.43 0.84 22.33
N ILE A 564 12.66 1.41 21.16
CA ILE A 564 13.03 0.71 19.94
C ILE A 564 14.37 1.26 19.48
N VAL A 565 15.32 0.39 19.17
CA VAL A 565 16.69 0.78 18.79
C VAL A 565 17.16 -0.04 17.59
N PHE A 566 17.76 0.62 16.61
CA PHE A 566 18.26 -0.04 15.41
C PHE A 566 19.72 -0.51 15.57
N TYR A 567 20.06 -1.61 14.92
CA TYR A 567 21.36 -2.29 14.99
C TYR A 567 21.82 -2.81 13.63
N ALA A 568 23.11 -3.15 13.56
CA ALA A 568 23.75 -3.84 12.43
C ALA A 568 23.74 -3.07 11.09
N SER A 569 24.05 -1.76 11.13
CA SER A 569 24.05 -0.87 9.94
C SER A 569 22.73 -0.95 9.17
N PRO A 570 21.62 -0.63 9.85
CA PRO A 570 20.29 -0.80 9.30
C PRO A 570 20.08 0.03 8.03
N VAL A 571 19.28 -0.50 7.12
CA VAL A 571 18.65 0.26 6.04
C VAL A 571 17.16 0.06 6.19
N ALA A 572 16.40 1.15 6.23
CA ALA A 572 14.96 1.09 6.40
C ALA A 572 14.29 2.29 5.77
N GLU A 573 13.02 2.07 5.45
CA GLU A 573 12.08 3.14 5.26
C GLU A 573 11.26 3.33 6.54
N ILE A 574 11.08 4.58 6.97
CA ILE A 574 10.40 4.93 8.21
C ILE A 574 9.35 6.01 7.93
N GLU A 575 8.10 5.74 8.31
CA GLU A 575 7.00 6.70 8.32
C GLU A 575 6.57 7.02 9.75
N ILE A 576 6.27 8.29 10.04
CA ILE A 576 5.83 8.75 11.36
C ILE A 576 4.67 9.73 11.22
N TRP A 577 3.57 9.49 11.93
CA TRP A 577 2.37 10.34 11.91
C TRP A 577 1.60 10.24 13.25
N PRO A 578 0.67 11.17 13.57
CA PRO A 578 -0.22 11.06 14.73
C PRO A 578 -1.10 9.79 14.71
N ALA A 579 -1.38 9.22 15.87
CA ALA A 579 -2.09 7.94 15.96
C ALA A 579 -3.61 8.04 15.71
N GLN A 580 -4.35 8.65 16.65
CA GLN A 580 -5.76 8.98 16.48
C GLN A 580 -6.00 10.45 16.86
N PRO A 581 -6.98 11.13 16.22
CA PRO A 581 -7.38 12.46 16.61
C PRO A 581 -7.68 12.56 18.12
N GLY A 582 -7.10 13.56 18.77
CA GLY A 582 -7.25 13.78 20.22
C GLY A 582 -6.43 12.86 21.12
N THR A 583 -5.59 11.98 20.56
CA THR A 583 -4.58 11.22 21.33
C THR A 583 -3.23 11.92 21.29
N GLU A 584 -2.46 11.81 22.37
CA GLU A 584 -1.08 12.31 22.46
C GLU A 584 -0.07 11.21 22.06
N GLU A 585 -0.38 10.47 21.00
CA GLU A 585 0.38 9.30 20.55
C GLU A 585 0.76 9.43 19.07
N VAL A 586 1.91 8.86 18.71
CA VAL A 586 2.33 8.74 17.30
C VAL A 586 2.28 7.28 16.88
N ARG A 587 2.11 7.04 15.58
CA ARG A 587 2.43 5.80 14.90
C ARG A 587 3.76 5.93 14.17
N ILE A 588 4.50 4.83 14.14
CA ILE A 588 5.75 4.68 13.41
C ILE A 588 5.67 3.37 12.63
N LEU A 589 5.75 3.44 11.31
CA LEU A 589 5.90 2.27 10.45
C LEU A 589 7.34 2.13 10.01
N ILE A 590 7.95 0.98 10.29
CA ILE A 590 9.34 0.67 9.98
C ILE A 590 9.34 -0.49 8.97
N THR A 591 9.64 -0.19 7.72
CA THR A 591 10.00 -1.21 6.72
C THR A 591 11.51 -1.45 6.82
N LEU A 592 11.90 -2.42 7.64
CA LEU A 592 13.30 -2.79 7.85
C LEU A 592 13.81 -3.65 6.68
N LEU A 593 14.72 -3.10 5.89
CA LEU A 593 15.25 -3.70 4.66
C LEU A 593 16.56 -4.46 4.91
N HIS A 594 17.44 -3.91 5.75
CA HIS A 594 18.68 -4.53 6.20
C HIS A 594 18.93 -4.23 7.68
N GLY A 595 19.69 -5.10 8.36
CA GLY A 595 20.06 -4.93 9.77
C GLY A 595 19.07 -5.59 10.73
N ALA A 596 18.94 -5.04 11.93
CA ALA A 596 18.06 -5.56 12.97
C ALA A 596 17.48 -4.43 13.84
N VAL A 597 16.31 -4.67 14.43
CA VAL A 597 15.67 -3.77 15.40
C VAL A 597 15.54 -4.48 16.75
N GLY A 598 15.96 -3.83 17.82
CA GLY A 598 15.76 -4.28 19.20
C GLY A 598 14.54 -3.61 19.82
N ILE A 599 13.65 -4.41 20.40
CA ILE A 599 12.44 -3.98 21.11
C ILE A 599 12.68 -4.19 22.62
N PHE A 600 12.58 -3.12 23.39
CA PHE A 600 12.84 -3.13 24.84
C PHE A 600 11.54 -2.94 25.61
N ALA A 601 11.22 -3.91 26.46
CA ALA A 601 10.08 -3.87 27.37
C ALA A 601 10.51 -4.36 28.77
N PRO A 602 9.77 -4.06 29.85
CA PRO A 602 10.13 -4.46 31.21
C PRO A 602 10.41 -5.96 31.34
N GLY A 603 11.67 -6.31 31.59
CA GLY A 603 12.11 -7.69 31.78
C GLY A 603 12.20 -8.54 30.51
N SER A 604 12.06 -7.96 29.31
CA SER A 604 12.22 -8.66 28.03
C SER A 604 12.89 -7.80 26.96
N THR A 605 13.68 -8.43 26.10
CA THR A 605 14.27 -7.79 24.92
C THR A 605 14.13 -8.74 23.74
N ALA A 606 13.58 -8.27 22.64
CA ALA A 606 13.47 -9.01 21.40
C ALA A 606 14.32 -8.33 20.32
N PHE A 607 14.82 -9.13 19.37
CA PHE A 607 15.51 -8.65 18.18
C PHE A 607 14.79 -9.19 16.96
N ILE A 608 14.43 -8.29 16.04
CA ILE A 608 13.78 -8.61 14.77
C ILE A 608 14.81 -8.33 13.67
N ASP A 609 15.19 -9.36 12.92
CA ASP A 609 16.13 -9.26 11.81
C ASP A 609 15.38 -8.89 10.52
N ALA A 610 16.03 -8.11 9.66
CA ALA A 610 15.52 -7.81 8.33
C ALA A 610 15.46 -9.06 7.43
N PRO A 611 14.57 -9.10 6.41
CA PRO A 611 13.53 -8.11 6.15
C PRO A 611 12.35 -8.24 7.11
N ALA A 612 11.83 -7.12 7.60
CA ALA A 612 10.68 -7.09 8.51
C ALA A 612 9.90 -5.77 8.37
N VAL A 613 8.63 -5.80 8.75
CA VAL A 613 7.78 -4.62 8.86
C VAL A 613 7.33 -4.51 10.31
N LEU A 614 7.40 -3.33 10.91
CA LEU A 614 6.97 -3.12 12.28
C LEU A 614 6.10 -1.87 12.35
N LEU A 615 4.90 -2.03 12.89
CA LEU A 615 4.02 -0.93 13.23
C LEU A 615 4.11 -0.69 14.73
N VAL A 616 4.39 0.54 15.10
CA VAL A 616 4.63 0.94 16.49
C VAL A 616 3.68 2.08 16.81
N GLN A 617 3.15 2.11 18.03
CA GLN A 617 2.44 3.29 18.53
C GLN A 617 2.77 3.56 20.00
N GLY A 618 2.78 4.83 20.38
CA GLY A 618 2.76 5.24 21.78
C GLY A 618 3.04 6.73 21.98
N PRO A 619 2.92 7.22 23.22
CA PRO A 619 3.24 8.62 23.55
C PRO A 619 4.75 8.84 23.51
N VAL A 620 5.19 9.82 22.70
CA VAL A 620 6.61 10.06 22.44
C VAL A 620 7.28 10.71 23.64
N SER A 621 8.41 10.15 24.08
CA SER A 621 9.36 10.83 24.97
C SER A 621 10.43 11.55 24.15
N ALA A 622 11.05 10.83 23.21
CA ALA A 622 11.98 11.37 22.24
C ALA A 622 12.19 10.37 21.09
N LEU A 623 12.20 10.86 19.86
CA LEU A 623 12.65 10.11 18.68
C LEU A 623 13.91 10.78 18.14
N SER A 624 14.97 10.01 17.93
CA SER A 624 16.26 10.52 17.45
C SER A 624 16.78 9.63 16.33
N ILE A 625 17.12 10.24 15.20
CA ILE A 625 17.62 9.54 14.01
C ILE A 625 18.88 10.25 13.50
N THR A 626 19.93 9.47 13.29
CA THR A 626 21.19 9.88 12.66
C THR A 626 21.38 9.05 11.38
N PRO A 627 21.02 9.61 10.21
CA PRO A 627 21.18 8.96 8.92
C PRO A 627 22.66 8.87 8.50
N LEU A 628 22.96 7.92 7.60
CA LEU A 628 24.23 7.84 6.91
C LEU A 628 24.30 8.78 5.69
N ASN A 629 23.16 9.31 5.23
CA ASN A 629 23.03 10.12 4.02
C ASN A 629 23.61 9.41 2.80
N LYS A 630 23.13 8.19 2.55
CA LYS A 630 23.55 7.46 1.35
C LYS A 630 23.16 8.25 0.11
N SER A 631 24.03 8.27 -0.90
CA SER A 631 23.65 8.87 -2.18
C SER A 631 22.56 8.04 -2.85
N VAL A 632 21.69 8.70 -3.61
CA VAL A 632 20.64 8.04 -4.37
C VAL A 632 20.94 8.10 -5.87
N ILE A 633 20.35 7.17 -6.62
CA ILE A 633 20.28 7.22 -8.08
C ILE A 633 18.90 7.76 -8.42
N PRO A 634 18.81 8.98 -8.97
CA PRO A 634 17.54 9.50 -9.47
C PRO A 634 17.09 8.66 -10.65
N LEU A 635 15.80 8.40 -10.72
CA LEU A 635 15.21 7.64 -11.80
C LEU A 635 14.11 8.47 -12.44
N THR A 636 13.88 8.22 -13.72
CA THR A 636 12.83 8.88 -14.50
C THR A 636 11.69 7.91 -14.66
N ASP A 637 10.47 8.37 -14.51
CA ASP A 637 9.25 7.61 -14.71
C ASP A 637 8.46 8.12 -15.93
N TYR A 638 7.15 7.91 -15.96
CA TYR A 638 6.29 8.17 -17.12
C TYR A 638 5.32 9.28 -16.80
N ASP A 639 5.12 10.23 -17.74
CA ASP A 639 4.34 11.48 -17.66
C ASP A 639 2.89 11.51 -17.03
N LYS A 640 2.47 10.57 -16.17
CA LYS A 640 1.10 10.44 -15.66
C LYS A 640 0.88 11.20 -14.36
N ASP A 641 1.90 11.22 -13.53
CA ASP A 641 2.24 12.03 -12.34
C ASP A 641 2.85 13.38 -12.73
N GLU A 642 3.26 13.54 -13.99
CA GLU A 642 3.90 14.78 -14.46
C GLU A 642 3.02 15.79 -15.20
N GLY A 643 3.44 17.05 -15.06
CA GLY A 643 3.05 18.16 -15.94
C GLY A 643 1.91 19.03 -15.43
N ARG A 644 1.59 20.07 -16.21
CA ARG A 644 0.77 21.23 -15.79
C ARG A 644 -0.66 20.96 -15.34
N LEU A 645 -1.20 19.77 -15.62
CA LEU A 645 -2.54 19.40 -15.15
C LEU A 645 -2.50 18.88 -13.72
N ILE A 646 -1.32 18.49 -13.25
CA ILE A 646 -1.10 17.92 -11.93
C ILE A 646 -0.70 19.07 -11.02
N PRO A 647 -1.32 19.17 -9.83
CA PRO A 647 -1.02 20.22 -8.87
C PRO A 647 0.44 20.19 -8.39
N ALA A 648 0.81 21.23 -7.63
CA ALA A 648 2.10 21.30 -6.96
C ALA A 648 2.09 20.39 -5.72
N ILE A 649 2.24 19.09 -5.93
CA ILE A 649 2.20 18.05 -4.89
C ILE A 649 3.45 17.18 -4.96
N LEU A 650 3.67 16.36 -3.92
CA LEU A 650 4.69 15.31 -3.93
C LEU A 650 4.38 14.34 -5.09
N GLY A 651 5.42 13.76 -5.68
CA GLY A 651 5.28 12.90 -6.86
C GLY A 651 5.02 13.66 -8.16
N ASN A 652 5.29 14.96 -8.21
CA ASN A 652 5.34 15.75 -9.46
C ASN A 652 6.73 16.39 -9.56
N ASP A 653 7.56 15.85 -10.44
CA ASP A 653 8.97 16.19 -10.62
C ASP A 653 9.20 17.67 -10.92
N GLU A 654 8.23 18.38 -11.51
CA GLU A 654 8.34 19.83 -11.73
C GLU A 654 8.53 20.62 -10.42
N TYR A 655 8.11 20.06 -9.29
CA TYR A 655 8.12 20.69 -7.96
C TYR A 655 9.14 20.06 -6.99
N GLU A 656 9.78 18.97 -7.37
CA GLU A 656 10.76 18.27 -6.54
C GLU A 656 12.21 18.61 -6.88
N PHE A 657 13.10 18.52 -5.88
CA PHE A 657 14.50 18.81 -6.08
C PHE A 657 15.15 17.75 -6.96
N GLY A 658 15.76 18.20 -8.06
CA GLY A 658 16.43 17.30 -9.01
C GLY A 658 15.51 16.80 -10.14
N GLY A 659 14.19 17.01 -10.04
CA GLY A 659 13.21 16.52 -11.02
C GLY A 659 13.16 15.00 -11.06
N TYR A 660 12.95 14.42 -9.89
CA TYR A 660 12.71 12.98 -9.67
C TYR A 660 12.09 12.81 -8.28
N ASP A 661 11.09 11.96 -8.16
CA ASP A 661 10.51 11.44 -6.92
C ASP A 661 10.92 9.98 -6.66
N ASP A 662 11.18 9.25 -7.75
CA ASP A 662 11.64 7.88 -7.81
C ASP A 662 13.16 7.78 -7.71
N PHE A 663 13.63 6.88 -6.83
CA PHE A 663 15.07 6.71 -6.66
C PHE A 663 15.48 5.35 -6.13
N ALA A 664 16.75 5.00 -6.35
CA ALA A 664 17.40 3.85 -5.72
C ALA A 664 18.46 4.27 -4.71
N ILE A 665 18.54 3.60 -3.57
CA ILE A 665 19.66 3.80 -2.63
C ILE A 665 20.91 3.13 -3.23
N TYR A 666 21.95 3.94 -3.44
CA TYR A 666 23.13 3.50 -4.17
C TYR A 666 23.82 2.28 -3.51
N ARG A 667 24.03 1.22 -4.31
CA ARG A 667 24.62 -0.10 -3.96
C ARG A 667 23.78 -1.02 -3.07
N GLU A 668 22.66 -0.57 -2.55
CA GLU A 668 21.87 -1.34 -1.59
C GLU A 668 20.83 -2.24 -2.27
N GLY A 669 20.49 -1.96 -3.53
CA GLY A 669 19.49 -2.72 -4.27
C GLY A 669 18.05 -2.46 -3.81
N TYR A 670 17.76 -1.28 -3.24
CA TYR A 670 16.41 -0.86 -2.89
C TYR A 670 16.00 0.32 -3.76
N VAL A 671 14.86 0.19 -4.40
CA VAL A 671 14.25 1.20 -5.27
C VAL A 671 12.92 1.60 -4.67
N PHE A 672 12.72 2.89 -4.46
CA PHE A 672 11.47 3.47 -3.98
C PHE A 672 10.76 4.09 -5.16
N VAL A 673 9.49 3.74 -5.28
CA VAL A 673 8.59 4.13 -6.37
C VAL A 673 7.40 4.85 -5.77
N THR A 674 7.20 6.09 -6.17
CA THR A 674 6.10 6.95 -5.74
C THR A 674 4.99 6.82 -6.78
N ALA A 675 3.91 6.13 -6.44
CA ALA A 675 2.85 5.81 -7.39
C ALA A 675 1.77 6.90 -7.39
N ASN A 676 1.31 7.31 -8.57
CA ASN A 676 0.21 8.25 -8.75
C ASN A 676 -1.15 7.68 -8.30
N VAL A 677 -1.34 7.68 -6.98
CA VAL A 677 -2.57 7.32 -6.28
C VAL A 677 -2.82 8.32 -5.16
N HIS A 678 -4.09 8.60 -4.89
CA HIS A 678 -4.50 9.62 -3.94
C HIS A 678 -5.68 9.15 -3.09
N ASP A 679 -5.84 9.75 -1.92
CA ASP A 679 -6.95 9.47 -1.03
C ASP A 679 -8.14 10.41 -1.28
N ILE A 680 -9.30 10.03 -0.75
CA ILE A 680 -10.47 10.90 -0.71
C ILE A 680 -11.04 10.87 0.70
N ASP A 681 -11.22 12.04 1.30
CA ASP A 681 -11.92 12.22 2.55
C ASP A 681 -13.21 13.03 2.33
N PHE A 682 -14.35 12.40 2.59
CA PHE A 682 -15.63 13.08 2.62
C PHE A 682 -15.98 13.46 4.06
N TYR A 683 -16.11 14.76 4.33
CA TYR A 683 -16.63 15.26 5.59
C TYR A 683 -18.17 15.35 5.52
N VAL A 684 -18.86 14.32 6.03
CA VAL A 684 -20.32 14.15 5.86
C VAL A 684 -21.09 14.74 7.04
N THR A 685 -21.83 15.81 6.78
CA THR A 685 -22.53 16.61 7.81
C THR A 685 -24.00 16.84 7.51
N ASP A 686 -24.75 17.18 8.56
CA ASP A 686 -26.08 17.78 8.42
C ASP A 686 -26.01 19.25 7.95
N ASN A 687 -27.16 19.88 7.77
CA ASN A 687 -27.25 21.29 7.38
C ASN A 687 -26.75 22.30 8.43
N LEU A 688 -26.40 21.85 9.64
CA LEU A 688 -25.83 22.65 10.72
C LEU A 688 -24.32 22.41 10.88
N GLY A 689 -23.71 21.57 10.03
CA GLY A 689 -22.31 21.20 10.09
C GLY A 689 -22.00 20.13 11.15
N ASN A 690 -23.00 19.46 11.72
CA ASN A 690 -22.76 18.36 12.65
C ASN A 690 -22.48 17.07 11.88
N PRO A 691 -21.45 16.29 12.26
CA PRO A 691 -21.23 14.96 11.74
C PRO A 691 -22.43 14.03 11.89
N LEU A 692 -22.70 13.22 10.86
CA LEU A 692 -23.74 12.20 10.95
C LEU A 692 -23.33 11.05 11.88
N PRO A 693 -24.27 10.44 12.63
CA PRO A 693 -23.95 9.32 13.50
C PRO A 693 -23.58 8.08 12.69
N SER A 694 -22.43 7.47 13.03
CA SER A 694 -21.87 6.33 12.29
C SER A 694 -22.69 5.04 12.38
N GLY A 695 -23.56 4.91 13.40
CA GLY A 695 -24.43 3.74 13.60
C GLY A 695 -25.64 3.66 12.67
N ASP A 696 -26.01 4.78 12.03
CA ASP A 696 -27.24 4.90 11.23
C ASP A 696 -26.97 5.33 9.79
N THR A 697 -25.70 5.58 9.45
CA THR A 697 -25.27 6.19 8.19
C THR A 697 -24.44 5.21 7.38
N GLU A 698 -24.72 5.12 6.09
CA GLU A 698 -23.92 4.37 5.11
C GLU A 698 -23.41 5.35 4.05
N VAL A 699 -22.11 5.33 3.78
CA VAL A 699 -21.48 6.16 2.75
C VAL A 699 -20.83 5.23 1.73
N PHE A 700 -21.04 5.51 0.45
CA PHE A 700 -20.51 4.73 -0.66
C PHE A 700 -19.71 5.64 -1.58
N LEU A 701 -18.43 5.32 -1.77
CA LEU A 701 -17.65 5.84 -2.88
C LEU A 701 -18.07 5.12 -4.16
N ILE A 702 -18.40 5.87 -5.21
CA ILE A 702 -18.73 5.32 -6.53
C ILE A 702 -17.50 5.46 -7.44
N LEU A 703 -16.94 4.33 -7.85
CA LEU A 703 -15.73 4.26 -8.69
C LEU A 703 -16.03 4.61 -10.16
N PRO A 704 -15.01 4.90 -11.00
CA PRO A 704 -15.21 5.24 -12.41
C PRO A 704 -15.95 4.16 -13.21
N ASN A 705 -15.79 2.89 -12.83
CA ASN A 705 -16.49 1.76 -13.45
C ASN A 705 -17.95 1.60 -13.00
N GLY A 706 -18.41 2.36 -11.99
CA GLY A 706 -19.76 2.33 -11.42
C GLY A 706 -19.95 1.33 -10.28
N GLU A 707 -18.91 0.61 -9.88
CA GLU A 707 -18.93 -0.18 -8.65
C GLU A 707 -18.80 0.73 -7.43
N GLU A 708 -19.30 0.27 -6.29
CA GLU A 708 -19.32 1.04 -5.06
C GLU A 708 -18.45 0.38 -3.99
N VAL A 709 -17.73 1.22 -3.24
CA VAL A 709 -16.99 0.83 -2.04
C VAL A 709 -17.71 1.45 -0.85
N ALA A 710 -18.11 0.64 0.12
CA ALA A 710 -18.97 1.06 1.21
C ALA A 710 -18.22 1.26 2.54
N ARG A 711 -18.63 2.28 3.29
CA ARG A 711 -18.40 2.45 4.73
C ARG A 711 -19.76 2.41 5.41
N THR A 712 -20.07 1.31 6.10
CA THR A 712 -21.42 1.07 6.66
C THR A 712 -21.39 0.98 8.19
N PRO A 713 -22.55 1.02 8.88
CA PRO A 713 -22.61 0.66 10.28
C PRO A 713 -22.16 -0.78 10.50
N ALA A 714 -21.57 -1.04 11.65
CA ALA A 714 -21.19 -2.37 12.10
C ALA A 714 -21.66 -2.60 13.54
N PRO A 715 -21.76 -3.86 13.99
CA PRO A 715 -22.11 -4.17 15.38
C PRO A 715 -21.18 -3.43 16.35
N PRO A 716 -21.68 -2.84 17.46
CA PRO A 716 -20.88 -1.99 18.35
C PRO A 716 -19.56 -2.62 18.81
N GLU A 717 -19.53 -3.94 19.00
CA GLU A 717 -18.33 -4.70 19.39
C GLU A 717 -17.21 -4.77 18.34
N LEU A 718 -17.52 -4.52 17.06
CA LEU A 718 -16.58 -4.59 15.92
C LEU A 718 -16.52 -3.27 15.14
N ALA A 719 -17.35 -2.29 15.51
CA ALA A 719 -17.57 -1.08 14.74
C ALA A 719 -16.29 -0.27 14.54
N ASP A 720 -15.36 -0.32 15.50
CA ASP A 720 -14.11 0.43 15.51
C ASP A 720 -12.88 -0.41 15.11
N GLN A 721 -13.10 -1.64 14.65
CA GLN A 721 -12.08 -2.60 14.23
C GLN A 721 -12.22 -2.99 12.76
N LEU A 722 -13.45 -3.00 12.22
CA LEU A 722 -13.70 -3.34 10.83
C LEU A 722 -13.40 -2.15 9.94
N ILE A 723 -12.36 -2.24 9.10
CA ILE A 723 -12.00 -1.20 8.13
C ILE A 723 -13.24 -0.72 7.37
N GLY A 724 -14.07 -1.61 6.80
CA GLY A 724 -15.31 -1.25 6.08
C GLY A 724 -16.42 -0.59 6.92
N SER A 725 -16.21 -0.34 8.21
CA SER A 725 -17.16 0.36 9.08
C SER A 725 -16.96 1.87 9.02
N LEU A 726 -18.06 2.63 9.06
CA LEU A 726 -18.01 4.09 9.19
C LEU A 726 -17.42 4.53 10.54
N ALA A 727 -17.72 3.81 11.63
CA ALA A 727 -17.18 4.11 12.95
C ALA A 727 -15.66 3.88 13.05
N TRP A 728 -15.11 2.98 12.23
CA TRP A 728 -13.66 2.81 12.11
C TRP A 728 -13.03 4.06 11.48
N SER A 729 -13.61 4.60 10.40
CA SER A 729 -13.12 5.85 9.79
C SER A 729 -13.11 7.00 10.81
N TYR A 730 -14.21 7.17 11.56
CA TYR A 730 -14.30 8.24 12.55
C TYR A 730 -13.27 8.12 13.68
N LYS A 731 -12.93 6.89 14.09
CA LYS A 731 -11.91 6.66 15.12
C LYS A 731 -10.52 7.13 14.69
N TRP A 732 -10.18 6.98 13.41
CA TRP A 732 -8.84 7.26 12.90
C TRP A 732 -8.69 8.65 12.29
N PHE A 733 -9.78 9.25 11.79
CA PHE A 733 -9.73 10.51 11.05
C PHE A 733 -10.63 11.61 11.63
N GLY A 734 -11.46 11.29 12.62
CA GLY A 734 -12.33 12.23 13.30
C GLY A 734 -13.80 12.05 12.91
N GLU A 735 -14.71 12.47 13.80
CA GLU A 735 -16.14 12.35 13.54
C GLU A 735 -16.56 13.13 12.29
N GLY A 736 -17.22 12.45 11.36
CA GLY A 736 -17.69 13.02 10.08
C GLY A 736 -16.78 12.70 8.91
N HIS A 737 -15.51 12.37 9.15
CA HIS A 737 -14.53 12.07 8.11
C HIS A 737 -14.65 10.63 7.60
N VAL A 738 -14.86 10.49 6.28
CA VAL A 738 -15.09 9.22 5.60
C VAL A 738 -14.04 9.02 4.53
N VAL A 739 -12.98 8.32 4.91
CA VAL A 739 -11.76 8.18 4.12
C VAL A 739 -11.81 6.95 3.22
N TYR A 740 -11.35 7.10 1.99
CA TYR A 740 -11.09 6.05 1.01
C TYR A 740 -9.65 6.18 0.51
N PHE A 741 -8.95 5.06 0.44
CA PHE A 741 -7.49 5.10 0.32
C PHE A 741 -7.00 4.82 -1.11
N GLN A 742 -5.94 5.52 -1.50
CA GLN A 742 -5.01 5.17 -2.58
C GLN A 742 -5.72 4.84 -3.88
N LEU A 743 -6.65 5.67 -4.33
CA LEU A 743 -7.36 5.50 -5.59
C LEU A 743 -6.43 5.90 -6.76
N PRO A 744 -6.47 5.19 -7.90
CA PRO A 744 -5.67 5.55 -9.07
C PRO A 744 -5.88 7.03 -9.48
N GLY A 745 -4.79 7.77 -9.59
CA GLY A 745 -4.78 9.15 -10.07
C GLY A 745 -4.92 9.25 -11.58
N ALA A 746 -5.17 10.47 -12.06
CA ALA A 746 -5.53 10.79 -13.46
C ALA A 746 -6.71 9.94 -14.00
N GLU A 747 -7.56 9.45 -13.11
CA GLU A 747 -8.75 8.65 -13.37
C GLU A 747 -9.98 9.32 -12.76
N GLY A 748 -11.16 8.94 -13.23
CA GLY A 748 -12.43 9.52 -12.82
C GLY A 748 -13.54 9.18 -13.81
N PRO A 749 -14.78 9.59 -13.54
CA PRO A 749 -15.21 10.33 -12.35
C PRO A 749 -15.35 9.45 -11.10
N TYR A 750 -15.11 10.04 -9.92
CA TYR A 750 -15.44 9.47 -8.62
C TYR A 750 -16.67 10.19 -8.06
N GLY A 751 -17.60 9.41 -7.50
CA GLY A 751 -18.85 9.92 -6.93
C GLY A 751 -19.08 9.46 -5.51
N ILE A 752 -20.18 9.92 -4.91
CA ILE A 752 -20.59 9.56 -3.56
C ILE A 752 -22.10 9.33 -3.49
N ARG A 753 -22.50 8.32 -2.71
CA ARG A 753 -23.89 8.07 -2.32
C ARG A 753 -23.96 7.93 -0.81
N VAL A 754 -24.88 8.64 -0.17
CA VAL A 754 -25.09 8.58 1.28
C VAL A 754 -26.51 8.11 1.59
N LEU A 755 -26.62 7.10 2.44
CA LEU A 755 -27.88 6.63 3.00
C LEU A 755 -27.92 6.92 4.50
N TYR A 756 -29.11 7.31 4.98
CA TYR A 756 -29.43 7.41 6.41
C TYR A 756 -30.64 6.54 6.71
N HIS A 757 -30.49 5.55 7.60
CA HIS A 757 -31.48 4.49 7.83
C HIS A 757 -32.02 3.85 6.52
N GLY A 758 -31.11 3.59 5.57
CA GLY A 758 -31.42 3.01 4.27
C GLY A 758 -32.14 3.94 3.26
N SER A 759 -32.38 5.20 3.62
CA SER A 759 -32.96 6.22 2.72
C SER A 759 -31.84 7.05 2.09
N GLU A 760 -31.88 7.27 0.78
CA GLU A 760 -30.88 8.08 0.08
C GLU A 760 -31.05 9.57 0.41
N VAL A 761 -30.01 10.16 0.98
CA VAL A 761 -29.99 11.55 1.44
C VAL A 761 -28.98 12.42 0.66
N TYR A 762 -28.07 11.78 -0.09
CA TYR A 762 -27.16 12.42 -1.04
C TYR A 762 -26.76 11.44 -2.14
N TYR A 763 -26.65 11.93 -3.38
CA TYR A 763 -26.16 11.17 -4.52
C TYR A 763 -25.56 12.14 -5.54
N GLU A 764 -24.27 11.97 -5.82
CA GLU A 764 -23.59 12.62 -6.95
C GLU A 764 -22.67 11.59 -7.60
N ARG A 765 -22.79 11.43 -8.92
CA ARG A 765 -22.02 10.41 -9.66
C ARG A 765 -20.61 10.90 -10.00
N ASP A 766 -20.48 12.21 -10.18
CA ASP A 766 -19.28 12.89 -10.68
C ASP A 766 -18.87 14.02 -9.72
N GLU A 767 -18.72 13.69 -8.43
CA GLU A 767 -18.30 14.65 -7.39
C GLU A 767 -16.86 15.14 -7.66
N ILE A 768 -16.01 14.24 -8.14
CA ILE A 768 -14.65 14.50 -8.63
C ILE A 768 -14.57 14.03 -10.08
N ASP A 769 -14.36 14.93 -11.03
CA ASP A 769 -14.28 14.61 -12.47
C ASP A 769 -13.03 13.76 -12.78
N ILE A 770 -11.87 14.20 -12.31
CA ILE A 770 -10.59 13.49 -12.41
C ILE A 770 -9.81 13.75 -11.12
N LEU A 771 -9.30 12.69 -10.49
CA LEU A 771 -8.50 12.78 -9.26
C LEU A 771 -7.04 13.04 -9.60
N TYR A 772 -6.48 14.16 -9.13
CA TYR A 772 -5.08 14.55 -9.33
C TYR A 772 -4.32 14.84 -8.03
N GLU A 773 -5.02 14.90 -6.90
CA GLU A 773 -4.46 15.10 -5.57
C GLU A 773 -5.43 14.48 -4.56
N THR A 774 -4.96 14.31 -3.31
CA THR A 774 -5.85 13.89 -2.22
C THR A 774 -6.90 14.95 -1.93
N GLU A 775 -8.17 14.56 -1.98
CA GLU A 775 -9.32 15.47 -1.92
C GLU A 775 -10.01 15.44 -0.55
N PHE A 776 -10.32 16.63 -0.02
CA PHE A 776 -11.09 16.82 1.21
C PHE A 776 -12.39 17.58 0.90
N ILE A 777 -13.52 16.86 0.86
CA ILE A 777 -14.79 17.40 0.35
C ILE A 777 -15.85 17.38 1.44
N GLU A 778 -16.42 18.55 1.74
CA GLU A 778 -17.57 18.66 2.65
C GLU A 778 -18.87 18.28 1.93
N ILE A 779 -19.58 17.29 2.46
CA ILE A 779 -20.85 16.77 1.92
C ILE A 779 -21.97 17.10 2.91
N VAL A 780 -22.79 18.07 2.56
CA VAL A 780 -23.98 18.44 3.33
C VAL A 780 -25.18 17.62 2.86
N VAL A 781 -25.63 16.70 3.70
CA VAL A 781 -26.74 15.79 3.37
C VAL A 781 -28.10 16.37 3.73
N ARG A 782 -29.16 15.83 3.10
CA ARG A 782 -30.55 16.22 3.39
C ARG A 782 -31.12 15.47 4.60
N VAL A 783 -30.46 15.58 5.75
CA VAL A 783 -31.04 15.19 7.04
C VAL A 783 -31.17 16.40 7.95
N PHE A 784 -32.23 16.41 8.74
CA PHE A 784 -32.62 17.58 9.53
C PHE A 784 -33.02 17.16 10.93
N LYS A 785 -32.73 18.02 11.90
CA LYS A 785 -33.16 17.84 13.28
C LYS A 785 -34.43 18.65 13.55
N VAL A 786 -35.48 17.98 14.02
CA VAL A 786 -36.77 18.61 14.31
C VAL A 786 -37.08 18.48 15.79
N LYS A 787 -37.24 19.63 16.44
CA LYS A 787 -37.71 19.72 17.81
C LYS A 787 -39.14 20.21 17.86
N LEU A 788 -40.00 19.49 18.58
CA LEU A 788 -41.37 19.89 18.87
C LEU A 788 -41.51 20.30 20.33
N ILE A 789 -42.31 21.35 20.56
CA ILE A 789 -42.66 21.82 21.90
C ILE A 789 -44.18 21.82 22.01
N PHE A 790 -44.74 21.15 23.01
CA PHE A 790 -46.20 21.07 23.17
C PHE A 790 -46.68 21.92 24.34
N GLU A 791 -47.57 22.87 24.04
CA GLU A 791 -48.10 23.83 25.02
C GLU A 791 -49.62 23.70 25.20
N ASP A 792 -50.09 24.00 26.41
CA ASP A 792 -51.51 24.15 26.70
C ASP A 792 -52.07 25.53 26.26
N CYS A 793 -53.36 25.77 26.49
CA CYS A 793 -54.00 27.04 26.14
C CYS A 793 -53.44 28.27 26.89
N LYS A 794 -52.61 28.08 27.91
CA LYS A 794 -51.98 29.13 28.72
C LYS A 794 -50.49 29.29 28.43
N GLY A 795 -49.92 28.49 27.52
CA GLY A 795 -48.50 28.50 27.18
C GLY A 795 -47.63 27.70 28.15
N ASN A 796 -48.22 26.80 28.95
CA ASN A 796 -47.42 25.89 29.78
C ASN A 796 -47.08 24.64 28.97
N LEU A 797 -45.84 24.17 29.10
CA LEU A 797 -45.40 22.91 28.49
C LEU A 797 -46.19 21.71 29.07
N ILE A 798 -46.41 20.68 28.24
CA ILE A 798 -47.20 19.50 28.60
C ILE A 798 -46.29 18.25 28.65
N PRO A 799 -45.82 17.84 29.84
CA PRO A 799 -45.03 16.63 30.02
C PRO A 799 -45.78 15.36 29.64
N ASN A 800 -45.06 14.36 29.10
CA ASN A 800 -45.59 13.01 28.80
C ASN A 800 -46.88 13.00 27.94
N LEU A 801 -47.04 14.00 27.08
CA LEU A 801 -48.13 14.07 26.12
C LEU A 801 -47.87 13.10 24.97
N TRP A 802 -48.78 12.15 24.76
CA TRP A 802 -48.70 11.27 23.60
C TRP A 802 -49.19 11.97 22.35
N PHE A 803 -48.57 11.72 21.20
CA PHE A 803 -49.00 12.23 19.90
C PHE A 803 -48.74 11.19 18.80
N GLU A 804 -49.57 11.24 17.76
CA GLU A 804 -49.44 10.37 16.59
C GLU A 804 -48.77 11.14 15.45
N PHE A 805 -47.78 10.52 14.82
CA PHE A 805 -47.02 11.11 13.73
C PHE A 805 -46.82 10.13 12.57
N THR A 806 -46.51 10.67 11.40
CA THR A 806 -46.02 9.92 10.24
C THR A 806 -44.70 10.54 9.78
N LEU A 807 -43.64 9.73 9.74
CA LEU A 807 -42.29 10.11 9.31
C LEU A 807 -42.21 10.27 7.77
N PRO A 808 -41.18 10.95 7.24
CA PRO A 808 -40.94 11.10 5.79
C PRO A 808 -40.92 9.78 5.00
N ASN A 809 -40.49 8.68 5.62
CA ASN A 809 -40.50 7.34 5.01
C ASN A 809 -41.89 6.67 4.98
N GLY A 810 -42.93 7.34 5.50
CA GLY A 810 -44.31 6.86 5.57
C GLY A 810 -44.63 5.98 6.79
N HIS A 811 -43.67 5.74 7.69
CA HIS A 811 -43.93 5.03 8.94
C HIS A 811 -44.77 5.88 9.89
N ARG A 812 -45.88 5.31 10.37
CA ARG A 812 -46.83 5.97 11.28
C ARG A 812 -46.84 5.28 12.63
N ASP A 813 -46.63 6.04 13.70
CA ASP A 813 -46.61 5.52 15.07
C ASP A 813 -47.00 6.59 16.10
N TRP A 814 -47.00 6.18 17.38
CA TRP A 814 -47.23 7.03 18.56
C TRP A 814 -45.95 7.17 19.37
N ASP A 815 -45.70 8.38 19.87
CA ASP A 815 -44.66 8.62 20.88
C ASP A 815 -45.15 9.68 21.88
N HIS A 816 -44.33 10.03 22.86
CA HIS A 816 -44.67 11.00 23.89
C HIS A 816 -43.57 12.01 24.17
N THR A 817 -43.97 13.20 24.59
CA THR A 817 -43.05 14.23 25.05
C THR A 817 -42.28 13.80 26.30
N THR A 818 -41.12 14.40 26.51
CA THR A 818 -40.30 14.24 27.71
C THR A 818 -41.02 14.77 28.96
N ASP A 819 -40.39 14.62 30.12
CA ASP A 819 -40.85 15.22 31.38
C ASP A 819 -40.87 16.76 31.34
N GLU A 820 -40.22 17.38 30.36
CA GLU A 820 -40.21 18.83 30.14
C GLU A 820 -41.23 19.29 29.09
N GLY A 821 -41.95 18.37 28.44
CA GLY A 821 -43.01 18.69 27.47
C GLY A 821 -42.52 19.00 26.05
N GLU A 822 -41.29 18.61 25.75
CA GLU A 822 -40.66 18.69 24.43
C GLU A 822 -40.47 17.30 23.81
N TYR A 823 -40.26 17.25 22.50
CA TYR A 823 -39.92 16.04 21.78
C TYR A 823 -38.88 16.36 20.70
N ASP A 824 -37.70 15.76 20.81
CA ASP A 824 -36.65 15.85 19.80
C ASP A 824 -36.72 14.58 18.93
N PHE A 825 -37.02 14.75 17.64
CA PHE A 825 -36.85 13.64 16.70
C PHE A 825 -35.35 13.31 16.57
N PRO A 826 -34.99 12.02 16.41
CA PRO A 826 -33.72 11.65 15.77
C PRO A 826 -33.60 12.33 14.40
N TYR A 827 -32.42 12.33 13.78
CA TYR A 827 -32.26 12.90 12.45
C TYR A 827 -33.31 12.35 11.48
N LEU A 828 -33.94 13.24 10.72
CA LEU A 828 -34.96 12.88 9.74
C LEU A 828 -34.41 13.12 8.35
N ALA A 829 -34.52 12.13 7.48
CA ALA A 829 -34.32 12.36 6.04
C ALA A 829 -35.35 13.39 5.53
N GLY A 830 -34.94 14.20 4.56
CA GLY A 830 -35.81 15.19 3.94
C GLY A 830 -37.10 14.59 3.39
N GLY A 831 -38.21 15.34 3.50
CA GLY A 831 -39.55 14.90 3.11
C GLY A 831 -40.62 15.37 4.08
N THR A 832 -41.80 14.76 4.06
CA THR A 832 -42.94 15.29 4.83
C THR A 832 -43.10 14.59 6.18
N LEU A 833 -42.98 15.34 7.27
CA LEU A 833 -43.37 14.93 8.63
C LEU A 833 -44.80 15.40 8.92
N THR A 834 -45.67 14.50 9.34
CA THR A 834 -47.05 14.86 9.71
C THR A 834 -47.32 14.56 11.18
N ILE A 835 -47.81 15.54 11.93
CA ILE A 835 -48.35 15.35 13.29
C ILE A 835 -49.88 15.36 13.19
N HIS A 836 -50.51 14.25 13.53
CA HIS A 836 -51.94 14.05 13.30
C HIS A 836 -52.80 14.62 14.43
N HIS A 837 -52.55 14.18 15.66
CA HIS A 837 -53.27 14.60 16.86
C HIS A 837 -52.53 14.14 18.11
N ALA A 838 -52.87 14.75 19.25
CA ALA A 838 -52.37 14.32 20.55
C ALA A 838 -53.35 13.36 21.23
N TRP A 839 -52.90 12.70 22.29
CA TRP A 839 -53.71 11.91 23.20
C TRP A 839 -53.39 12.33 24.64
N TRP A 840 -54.42 12.77 25.36
CA TRP A 840 -54.28 13.27 26.72
C TRP A 840 -55.46 12.84 27.58
N LYS A 841 -55.17 12.32 28.78
CA LYS A 841 -56.15 11.79 29.74
C LYS A 841 -57.24 10.92 29.11
N GLY A 842 -56.85 10.02 28.21
CA GLY A 842 -57.74 9.08 27.55
C GLY A 842 -58.51 9.60 26.34
N VAL A 843 -58.26 10.82 25.89
CA VAL A 843 -58.99 11.44 24.78
C VAL A 843 -58.01 11.84 23.68
N LYS A 844 -58.37 11.57 22.43
CA LYS A 844 -57.67 12.10 21.25
C LYS A 844 -58.00 13.59 21.11
N VAL A 845 -56.97 14.43 21.14
CA VAL A 845 -57.07 15.89 21.16
C VAL A 845 -56.54 16.44 19.84
N PRO A 846 -57.30 17.29 19.13
CA PRO A 846 -56.82 17.90 17.88
C PRO A 846 -55.72 18.92 18.16
N LEU A 847 -54.93 19.26 17.13
CA LEU A 847 -53.99 20.37 17.19
C LEU A 847 -54.76 21.70 17.05
N MET A 848 -54.41 22.70 17.86
CA MET A 848 -55.09 24.00 17.83
C MET A 848 -54.37 25.01 16.94
N GLU A 849 -53.04 25.04 17.04
CA GLU A 849 -52.17 26.03 16.40
C GLU A 849 -50.74 25.45 16.38
N ALA A 850 -49.96 25.80 15.38
CA ALA A 850 -48.53 25.53 15.33
C ALA A 850 -47.78 26.81 14.98
N ARG A 851 -46.60 27.00 15.56
CA ARG A 851 -45.72 28.15 15.30
C ARG A 851 -44.28 27.69 15.13
N ASP A 852 -43.54 28.35 14.27
CA ASP A 852 -42.10 28.13 14.13
C ASP A 852 -41.28 28.87 15.20
N ALA A 853 -39.96 28.74 15.14
CA ALA A 853 -39.02 29.39 16.05
C ALA A 853 -39.05 30.93 15.99
N THR A 854 -39.48 31.52 14.87
CA THR A 854 -39.63 32.99 14.72
C THR A 854 -40.94 33.49 15.33
N GLY A 855 -41.86 32.57 15.62
CA GLY A 855 -43.20 32.82 16.14
C GLY A 855 -44.25 33.01 15.04
N GLU A 856 -43.91 32.79 13.77
CA GLU A 856 -44.87 32.79 12.66
C GLU A 856 -45.77 31.54 12.72
N GLU A 857 -47.03 31.68 12.32
CA GLU A 857 -48.04 30.62 12.44
C GLU A 857 -47.97 29.67 11.25
N ILE A 858 -47.81 28.38 11.52
CA ILE A 858 -47.81 27.31 10.51
C ILE A 858 -49.25 26.81 10.35
N PRO A 859 -49.84 26.87 9.14
CA PRO A 859 -51.23 26.48 8.93
C PRO A 859 -51.42 24.96 9.10
N LEU A 860 -52.46 24.58 9.85
CA LEU A 860 -52.88 23.18 9.98
C LEU A 860 -53.70 22.73 8.76
N THR A 861 -53.32 21.62 8.15
CA THR A 861 -54.05 21.02 7.01
C THR A 861 -55.00 19.94 7.53
N ASN A 862 -56.31 20.17 7.42
CA ASN A 862 -57.36 19.29 7.98
C ASN A 862 -57.22 19.00 9.49
N GLY A 863 -56.61 19.92 10.25
CA GLY A 863 -56.37 19.76 11.69
C GLY A 863 -55.09 19.00 12.03
N GLU A 864 -54.30 18.62 11.02
CA GLU A 864 -52.98 18.01 11.15
C GLU A 864 -51.90 19.03 10.82
N LEU A 865 -50.74 18.92 11.46
CA LEU A 865 -49.57 19.72 11.14
C LEU A 865 -48.75 18.96 10.12
N VAL A 866 -48.57 19.53 8.93
CA VAL A 866 -47.77 18.96 7.85
C VAL A 866 -46.54 19.84 7.70
N LEU A 867 -45.36 19.28 7.99
CA LEU A 867 -44.08 19.95 7.90
C LEU A 867 -43.30 19.35 6.74
N ASP A 868 -42.86 20.19 5.81
CA ASP A 868 -41.87 19.81 4.83
C ASP A 868 -40.49 19.98 5.47
N ILE A 869 -39.81 18.86 5.66
CA ILE A 869 -38.50 18.78 6.29
C ILE A 869 -37.46 19.06 5.20
N GLU A 870 -37.04 20.32 5.11
CA GLU A 870 -36.07 20.84 4.16
C GLU A 870 -35.13 21.87 4.79
N GLU A 871 -34.19 22.38 3.99
CA GLU A 871 -33.22 23.40 4.42
C GLU A 871 -33.94 24.67 4.85
N GLY A 872 -33.72 25.10 6.11
CA GLY A 872 -34.35 26.28 6.68
C GLY A 872 -35.58 26.01 7.54
N ILE A 873 -35.85 24.77 7.95
CA ILE A 873 -36.90 24.50 8.94
C ILE A 873 -36.59 25.22 10.28
N ASP A 874 -37.45 26.16 10.64
CA ASP A 874 -37.32 27.00 11.85
C ASP A 874 -37.77 26.23 13.10
N ALA A 875 -36.93 25.29 13.56
CA ALA A 875 -37.13 24.56 14.82
C ALA A 875 -36.60 25.36 16.04
N PRO A 876 -37.22 25.22 17.23
CA PRO A 876 -38.31 24.30 17.57
C PRO A 876 -39.68 24.76 17.05
N ILE A 877 -40.54 23.79 16.72
CA ILE A 877 -41.93 24.03 16.35
C ILE A 877 -42.82 23.91 17.59
N THR A 878 -43.47 25.00 17.97
CA THR A 878 -44.39 25.02 19.12
C THR A 878 -45.81 24.69 18.67
N ILE A 879 -46.37 23.60 19.22
CA ILE A 879 -47.70 23.10 18.93
C ILE A 879 -48.60 23.34 20.14
N LYS A 880 -49.63 24.16 19.96
CA LYS A 880 -50.63 24.39 21.00
C LYS A 880 -51.72 23.33 20.93
N ILE A 881 -52.01 22.74 22.07
CA ILE A 881 -53.05 21.74 22.27
C ILE A 881 -54.21 22.37 23.07
N PRO A 882 -55.47 22.12 22.71
CA PRO A 882 -56.65 22.71 23.35
C PRO A 882 -56.95 22.09 24.74
N ILE A 883 -55.94 22.06 25.60
CA ILE A 883 -56.00 21.63 27.00
C ILE A 883 -56.09 22.88 27.89
N LYS A 884 -56.96 22.84 28.89
CA LYS A 884 -57.15 23.94 29.83
C LYS A 884 -57.57 23.44 31.20
N ASP A 885 -57.42 24.31 32.19
CA ASP A 885 -57.96 24.01 33.51
C ASP A 885 -59.48 24.18 33.54
N LEU A 886 -60.16 23.24 34.18
CA LEU A 886 -61.57 23.42 34.55
C LEU A 886 -61.60 23.95 35.99
N ILE A 887 -62.06 25.19 36.12
CA ILE A 887 -62.20 25.86 37.41
C ILE A 887 -63.67 25.86 37.79
N PHE A 888 -63.98 25.25 38.93
CA PHE A 888 -65.31 25.29 39.50
C PHE A 888 -65.35 26.26 40.69
N TYR A 889 -66.38 27.09 40.69
CA TYR A 889 -66.77 27.93 41.81
C TYR A 889 -68.13 27.44 42.30
N THR A 890 -68.22 27.14 43.59
CA THR A 890 -69.42 26.58 44.19
C THR A 890 -70.25 27.67 44.86
N THR A 891 -71.51 27.78 44.45
CA THR A 891 -72.48 28.69 45.06
C THR A 891 -73.75 27.94 45.45
N ASN A 892 -74.56 28.55 46.30
CA ASN A 892 -75.93 28.14 46.48
C ASN A 892 -76.74 28.37 45.18
N PHE A 893 -77.98 27.86 45.18
CA PHE A 893 -78.86 27.90 44.02
C PHE A 893 -79.12 29.32 43.47
N GLN A 894 -79.14 30.32 44.35
CA GLN A 894 -79.37 31.73 44.00
C GLN A 894 -78.10 32.46 43.55
N GLY A 895 -76.91 31.86 43.70
CA GLY A 895 -75.63 32.44 43.31
C GLY A 895 -75.09 33.53 44.25
N ASP A 896 -75.82 33.85 45.33
CA ASP A 896 -75.52 34.92 46.29
C ASP A 896 -74.67 34.45 47.48
N TYR A 897 -74.48 33.14 47.64
CA TYR A 897 -73.69 32.57 48.74
C TYR A 897 -72.70 31.52 48.24
N LYS A 898 -71.43 31.58 48.66
CA LYS A 898 -70.41 30.57 48.29
C LYS A 898 -70.53 29.33 49.19
N ILE A 899 -70.46 28.13 48.61
CA ILE A 899 -70.53 26.86 49.37
C ILE A 899 -69.13 26.25 49.45
N PRO A 900 -68.44 26.29 50.60
CA PRO A 900 -67.17 25.60 50.75
C PRO A 900 -67.38 24.09 50.92
N ARG A 901 -66.38 23.30 50.52
CA ARG A 901 -66.28 21.84 50.78
C ARG A 901 -67.37 20.99 50.12
N LEU A 902 -67.75 21.33 48.89
CA LEU A 902 -68.54 20.45 48.03
C LEU A 902 -67.63 19.38 47.41
N ASN A 903 -68.06 18.12 47.43
CA ASN A 903 -67.42 17.07 46.64
C ASN A 903 -67.82 17.27 45.18
N ILE A 904 -66.83 17.33 44.30
CA ILE A 904 -67.04 17.43 42.86
C ILE A 904 -66.43 16.19 42.24
N THR A 905 -67.26 15.43 41.52
CA THR A 905 -66.82 14.28 40.76
C THR A 905 -66.95 14.57 39.26
N LEU A 906 -65.85 14.44 38.53
CA LEU A 906 -65.82 14.47 37.06
C LEU A 906 -65.70 13.04 36.53
N THR A 907 -66.60 12.67 35.63
CA THR A 907 -66.50 11.42 34.86
C THR A 907 -66.47 11.69 33.37
N TRP A 908 -65.60 11.00 32.64
CA TRP A 908 -65.57 11.04 31.18
C TRP A 908 -65.23 9.66 30.60
N ILE A 909 -65.48 9.47 29.32
CA ILE A 909 -65.16 8.22 28.61
C ILE A 909 -63.92 8.47 27.76
N GLY A 910 -62.96 7.57 27.83
CA GLY A 910 -61.75 7.62 27.02
C GLY A 910 -61.13 6.25 26.83
N THR A 911 -59.98 6.18 26.18
CA THR A 911 -59.17 4.97 26.05
C THR A 911 -58.08 4.97 27.13
N TYR A 912 -57.58 3.82 27.56
CA TYR A 912 -56.51 3.77 28.58
C TYR A 912 -55.10 3.82 27.98
N LYS A 913 -54.98 3.70 26.65
CA LYS A 913 -53.76 3.83 25.84
C LYS A 913 -54.06 4.59 24.54
N PRO A 914 -53.06 5.20 23.88
CA PRO A 914 -53.27 5.91 22.62
C PRO A 914 -53.73 5.01 21.47
N TRP A 915 -53.14 3.81 21.38
CA TRP A 915 -53.35 2.82 20.30
C TRP A 915 -54.45 1.79 20.57
N THR A 916 -55.23 1.92 21.65
CA THR A 916 -56.36 1.01 21.94
C THR A 916 -57.70 1.64 21.58
N ASP A 917 -58.62 0.83 21.08
CA ASP A 917 -60.02 1.22 20.85
C ASP A 917 -60.92 0.95 22.07
N GLU A 918 -60.39 0.30 23.11
CA GLU A 918 -61.15 -0.03 24.31
C GLU A 918 -61.48 1.23 25.12
N LYS A 919 -62.78 1.48 25.28
CA LYS A 919 -63.30 2.63 26.04
C LYS A 919 -63.53 2.25 27.50
N ILE A 920 -62.97 3.06 28.39
CA ILE A 920 -63.14 2.99 29.83
C ILE A 920 -63.76 4.28 30.37
N TYR A 921 -64.34 4.19 31.56
CA TYR A 921 -64.78 5.36 32.31
C TYR A 921 -63.64 5.85 33.17
N PHE A 922 -63.26 7.10 32.96
CA PHE A 922 -62.43 7.86 33.87
C PHE A 922 -63.32 8.52 34.91
N LEU A 923 -62.87 8.48 36.16
CA LEU A 923 -63.59 9.00 37.32
C LEU A 923 -62.57 9.71 38.20
N GLU A 924 -62.77 10.99 38.40
CA GLU A 924 -61.97 11.84 39.26
C GLU A 924 -62.89 12.44 40.33
N THR A 925 -62.60 12.22 41.60
CA THR A 925 -63.43 12.71 42.71
C THR A 925 -62.57 13.43 43.72
N LEU A 926 -62.93 14.67 44.00
CA LEU A 926 -62.43 15.39 45.17
C LEU A 926 -63.20 14.91 46.41
N ASP A 927 -62.56 14.10 47.24
CA ASP A 927 -63.10 13.62 48.51
C ASP A 927 -62.23 14.11 49.69
N PRO A 928 -62.69 15.12 50.46
CA PRO A 928 -61.95 15.62 51.62
C PRO A 928 -62.01 14.69 52.84
N THR A 929 -62.71 13.55 52.78
CA THR A 929 -62.97 12.71 53.97
C THR A 929 -61.96 11.57 54.23
N GLY A 930 -60.96 11.40 53.36
CA GLY A 930 -59.94 10.34 53.46
C GLY A 930 -58.52 10.80 53.78
N ASP A 931 -58.32 12.06 54.17
CA ASP A 931 -57.00 12.65 54.42
C ASP A 931 -56.49 12.37 55.84
N GLU A 932 -55.31 11.77 55.99
CA GLU A 932 -54.63 11.60 57.28
C GLU A 932 -53.52 12.66 57.52
N GLU A 933 -53.21 13.50 56.51
CA GLU A 933 -52.24 14.60 56.61
C GLU A 933 -52.90 15.88 57.15
N ALA A 934 -52.23 16.53 58.12
CA ALA A 934 -52.77 17.71 58.81
C ALA A 934 -52.44 19.04 58.10
N GLU A 935 -51.58 19.01 57.09
CA GLU A 935 -51.13 20.18 56.33
C GLU A 935 -51.57 20.08 54.85
N HIS A 936 -52.52 20.95 54.47
CA HIS A 936 -52.99 21.22 53.10
C HIS A 936 -53.62 20.05 52.29
N PHE A 937 -54.96 20.06 52.29
CA PHE A 937 -55.89 19.11 51.64
C PHE A 937 -55.78 19.02 50.10
N ASN A 938 -54.87 18.19 49.61
CA ASN A 938 -54.85 17.73 48.21
C ASN A 938 -55.21 16.23 48.18
N THR A 939 -56.46 15.89 47.83
CA THR A 939 -56.92 14.50 47.84
C THR A 939 -57.48 14.04 46.49
N SER A 940 -56.62 13.34 45.73
CA SER A 940 -57.04 12.40 44.69
C SER A 940 -57.09 10.99 45.31
N ILE A 941 -58.26 10.35 45.41
CA ILE A 941 -58.35 8.92 45.80
C ILE A 941 -58.20 8.05 44.55
N THR A 942 -57.21 7.15 44.53
CA THR A 942 -57.04 6.17 43.45
C THR A 942 -58.06 5.06 43.58
N ILE A 943 -59.08 5.05 42.72
CA ILE A 943 -60.17 4.06 42.75
C ILE A 943 -59.77 2.77 42.00
N HIS A 944 -58.73 2.81 41.15
CA HIS A 944 -58.15 1.63 40.49
C HIS A 944 -56.66 1.83 40.19
N PRO A 945 -55.78 0.83 40.39
CA PRO A 945 -54.32 0.95 40.16
C PRO A 945 -53.90 1.14 38.68
N LEU A 946 -54.85 1.13 37.74
CA LEU A 946 -54.63 1.44 36.31
C LEU A 946 -55.08 2.86 35.93
N TRP A 947 -55.63 3.62 36.88
CA TRP A 947 -56.12 4.97 36.63
C TRP A 947 -55.00 5.95 36.95
N PHE A 948 -54.62 6.74 35.93
CA PHE A 948 -53.58 7.75 35.99
C PHE A 948 -53.80 8.73 37.15
N ARG A 949 -52.72 9.20 37.76
CA ARG A 949 -52.74 10.18 38.85
C ARG A 949 -52.65 11.58 38.25
N TYR A 950 -53.57 12.47 38.58
CA TYR A 950 -53.55 13.87 38.14
C TYR A 950 -53.63 14.81 39.34
N GLU A 951 -53.06 16.00 39.18
CA GLU A 951 -53.08 17.03 40.23
C GLU A 951 -54.40 17.82 40.19
N ILE A 952 -54.94 18.07 41.38
CA ILE A 952 -56.17 18.84 41.57
C ILE A 952 -55.95 19.69 42.81
N ASP A 953 -56.11 21.00 42.69
CA ASP A 953 -55.96 21.89 43.84
C ASP A 953 -57.29 22.45 44.30
N THR A 954 -57.34 22.70 45.60
CA THR A 954 -58.41 23.45 46.23
C THR A 954 -57.84 24.64 46.98
N PHE A 955 -58.32 25.83 46.63
CA PHE A 955 -57.94 27.06 47.33
C PHE A 955 -59.14 27.54 48.14
N PHE A 956 -58.92 27.74 49.43
CA PHE A 956 -59.92 28.29 50.34
C PHE A 956 -59.48 29.68 50.81
N HIS A 957 -60.17 30.72 50.34
CA HIS A 957 -59.94 32.10 50.81
C HIS A 957 -61.06 32.51 51.77
N LYS A 958 -60.71 32.89 53.00
CA LYS A 958 -61.69 33.31 54.02
C LYS A 958 -62.17 34.73 53.73
N ILE A 959 -63.46 34.90 53.46
CA ILE A 959 -64.07 36.18 53.07
C ILE A 959 -64.67 36.92 54.28
N ALA A 960 -65.34 36.22 55.20
CA ALA A 960 -66.01 36.83 56.36
C ALA A 960 -66.16 35.85 57.54
N ASP A 961 -66.19 36.36 58.77
CA ASP A 961 -66.35 35.57 60.00
C ASP A 961 -67.82 35.24 60.33
N ASP A 962 -68.77 35.92 59.69
CA ASP A 962 -70.19 35.95 60.00
C ASP A 962 -71.05 35.45 58.83
N SER A 963 -71.04 34.13 58.61
CA SER A 963 -71.96 33.48 57.67
C SER A 963 -73.41 33.45 58.21
N PRO A 964 -74.45 33.65 57.37
CA PRO A 964 -75.85 33.36 57.69
C PRO A 964 -76.15 31.87 58.02
N MET A 965 -75.20 30.95 57.84
CA MET A 965 -75.31 29.58 58.37
C MET A 965 -74.71 29.50 59.78
N GLU A 966 -75.49 29.01 60.76
CA GLU A 966 -75.05 28.90 62.16
C GLU A 966 -73.69 28.18 62.27
N ALA A 967 -72.71 28.88 62.85
CA ALA A 967 -71.37 28.41 63.22
C ALA A 967 -70.35 28.14 62.09
N LEU A 968 -70.47 28.79 60.93
CA LEU A 968 -69.48 28.66 59.84
C LEU A 968 -68.91 30.02 59.39
N SER A 969 -67.63 30.07 59.02
CA SER A 969 -67.02 31.23 58.34
C SER A 969 -67.24 31.11 56.82
N GLU A 970 -67.37 32.23 56.12
CA GLU A 970 -67.55 32.23 54.66
C GLU A 970 -66.18 32.06 53.97
N TYR A 971 -66.08 31.01 53.14
CA TYR A 971 -64.88 30.72 52.35
C TYR A 971 -65.23 30.70 50.87
N GLU A 972 -64.39 31.31 50.04
CA GLU A 972 -64.36 31.04 48.61
C GLU A 972 -63.59 29.74 48.38
N ALA A 973 -64.27 28.74 47.83
CA ALA A 973 -63.65 27.51 47.39
C ALA A 973 -63.47 27.56 45.87
N LYS A 974 -62.21 27.51 45.44
CA LYS A 974 -61.82 27.41 44.03
C LYS A 974 -61.27 26.00 43.82
N TYR A 975 -61.97 25.21 43.00
CA TYR A 975 -61.55 23.86 42.63
C TYR A 975 -60.95 23.90 41.24
N ILE A 976 -59.72 23.43 41.08
CA ILE A 976 -59.01 23.46 39.81
C ILE A 976 -58.67 22.04 39.39
N PHE A 977 -59.32 21.57 38.34
CA PHE A 977 -58.90 20.38 37.61
C PHE A 977 -57.92 20.83 36.54
N TYR A 978 -56.64 20.57 36.76
CA TYR A 978 -55.60 21.05 35.86
C TYR A 978 -55.56 20.27 34.55
N GLN A 979 -55.23 20.97 33.46
CA GLN A 979 -54.91 20.38 32.17
C GLN A 979 -55.94 19.34 31.69
N MET A 980 -57.20 19.73 31.61
CA MET A 980 -58.29 18.85 31.15
C MET A 980 -58.44 18.93 29.62
N PRO A 981 -58.57 17.78 28.91
CA PRO A 981 -58.79 17.76 27.47
C PRO A 981 -60.20 18.23 27.08
N PRO A 982 -60.46 18.50 25.79
CA PRO A 982 -61.81 18.80 25.31
C PRO A 982 -62.65 17.52 25.22
N ALA A 983 -63.33 17.17 26.31
CA ALA A 983 -64.18 15.99 26.40
C ALA A 983 -65.61 16.31 26.90
N ILE A 984 -66.51 15.34 26.79
CA ILE A 984 -67.82 15.40 27.43
C ILE A 984 -67.64 14.91 28.87
N TYR A 985 -67.75 15.83 29.82
CA TYR A 985 -67.70 15.56 31.25
C TYR A 985 -69.10 15.43 31.82
N ASN A 986 -69.32 14.37 32.58
CA ASN A 986 -70.45 14.26 33.48
C ASN A 986 -69.99 14.66 34.89
N ILE A 987 -70.61 15.71 35.43
CA ILE A 987 -70.23 16.33 36.70
C ILE A 987 -71.34 16.02 37.71
N THR A 988 -70.97 15.44 38.85
CA THR A 988 -71.89 15.07 39.93
C THR A 988 -71.49 15.66 41.26
#